data_AF-A0A8J8WCP4-F1
#
_entry.id   AF-A0A8J8WCP4-F1
#
_cell.length_a   1.000
_cell.length_b   1.000
_cell.length_c   1.000
_cell.angle_alpha   90.00
_cell.angle_beta   90.00
_cell.angle_gamma   90.00
#
_symmetry.space_group_name_H-M   'P 1'
#
loop_
_entity.id
_entity.type
_entity.pdbx_description
1 polymer ?
#
loop_
_entity_poly.entity_id
_entity_poly.type
_entity_poly.pdbx_seq_one_letter_code
_entity_poly.pdbx_strand_id
1 'polypeptide(L)'
;MLSGCQITKVSLKSRSIDESQASGIIFTSLGTVVLDEIRVPDKKPLTNVLGGSGTYAKDFQYTTALLSIQEDNLKQTPLLASHAFHYLVAPADVKVRIPQLLALREEAGITGRPLIVWEPSPLFCGAELLEDVMQAASVVDVLSPNHLELARLFSVTLSEGFNRATIEGLAARCLERGIGPQGEGTIVVRAGEHGCFLSSRKIRSVWLDPYYSETLGKESDAKTVDPTGAGNTFLGSYAVGYLQTRDVVTAACYGSVGASFAMEQVGTPCLEAQGDHELWNGVNQRSSAVVMAAQSKLLSPERSVKQILSSLTSLYLRHRTGISRAVYLALFAALAKRVHNAISEQKAATQHVELRRRPGTSSLGDAEQPRRKRVEINREFFKNLLRLLKIVIPGWRSKELRLLISHSVFLVLRTLLSLYVAELDGRLVSSLVRGKGKEFLLGLVWWMIVAVPATFTNSMLSYHQCKLSLSYRKRLTDYIHDKYLSNMTFYAISALDDRIKNPDQLVTVDVSRFSDSLAELYSNLAKPILDMCIYNYTLSKNVGGEGLFIMSLLVQLSANVMRMLTPPFGKYVADEARLEGEFRFLHSRLIDYSEEIALYHGHEAEKDTLDKGYFTLIKHVNRILRRRLYHGFMEDFVIKYFWGALGLGLCSIPVFFKIPGQVTQTTGDRTESFVTNRRMLLSSSDAFGRLMFSYKEISELAGYTSRVSSLLEVMDDLVAGHFEKKLVSSASTEENAAVLSGRGVIQEGPSIEFTDVPIVSPNGDVLVRKLSFTVHPGDHLLIVGPNGCGKSSLFRILGGLWPVYGGTVKKPRFEDIFYIPQRPYLSRGSLRQQVIYPDGVREMRAKGITDADLYKILSIVEIASVVDRPGGWDAEEEWRDVLSGGLQQRIAMARLFYHRPKFAILDECTSSVTLEIEKVMYETAKKLGTTLMTVSHRRSLWKYHQKILQFDGQGGYVFTGLDWERRMKLEDEKDELELQLRAVPELERRVAELSAR
;
A
#
# COMPACT_ATOMS: atom_id res chain seq x y z
N MET A 1 -47.23 -4.74 16.25
CA MET A 1 -47.84 -4.84 14.92
C MET A 1 -47.13 -3.91 13.94
N LEU A 2 -45.82 -4.10 13.74
CA LEU A 2 -44.99 -3.35 12.79
C LEU A 2 -44.02 -4.34 12.16
N SER A 3 -44.56 -5.17 11.26
CA SER A 3 -43.81 -6.22 10.58
C SER A 3 -44.39 -6.35 9.17
N GLY A 4 -43.80 -5.62 8.22
CA GLY A 4 -44.23 -5.65 6.82
C GLY A 4 -44.12 -4.34 6.04
N CYS A 5 -43.22 -3.41 6.40
CA CYS A 5 -43.05 -2.14 5.68
C CYS A 5 -41.60 -1.98 5.20
N GLN A 6 -41.38 -1.96 3.89
CA GLN A 6 -40.19 -1.31 3.34
C GLN A 6 -40.34 0.20 3.56
N ILE A 7 -39.77 0.71 4.65
CA ILE A 7 -39.46 2.13 4.77
C ILE A 7 -38.08 2.31 4.12
N THR A 8 -38.08 2.60 2.83
CA THR A 8 -36.83 2.80 2.08
C THR A 8 -36.29 4.20 2.37
N LYS A 9 -35.31 4.31 3.28
CA LYS A 9 -34.51 5.54 3.43
C LYS A 9 -33.50 5.60 2.28
N VAL A 10 -33.83 6.33 1.21
CA VAL A 10 -32.88 6.62 0.13
C VAL A 10 -32.09 7.88 0.51
N SER A 11 -30.82 7.70 0.90
CA SER A 11 -29.86 8.81 1.02
C SER A 11 -28.92 8.73 -0.19
N LEU A 12 -29.17 9.56 -1.20
CA LEU A 12 -28.25 9.72 -2.33
C LEU A 12 -27.03 10.54 -1.86
N LYS A 13 -25.92 9.87 -1.54
CA LYS A 13 -24.63 10.54 -1.32
C LYS A 13 -24.01 10.86 -2.68
N SER A 14 -24.08 12.12 -3.13
CA SER A 14 -23.17 12.62 -4.17
C SER A 14 -21.76 12.76 -3.58
N ARG A 15 -20.74 12.42 -4.37
CA ARG A 15 -19.34 12.68 -4.00
C ARG A 15 -19.11 14.20 -3.96
N SER A 16 -18.32 14.62 -2.97
CA SER A 16 -17.85 16.00 -2.67
C SER A 16 -18.93 17.01 -2.27
N ILE A 17 -19.12 17.18 -0.95
CA ILE A 17 -19.29 18.44 -0.21
C ILE A 17 -19.04 18.10 1.28
N ASP A 18 -18.35 18.99 2.00
CA ASP A 18 -18.00 18.90 3.43
C ASP A 18 -19.15 18.43 4.34
N GLU A 19 -18.89 17.46 5.22
CA GLU A 19 -19.85 16.89 6.18
C GLU A 19 -20.22 17.84 7.35
N SER A 20 -19.79 19.11 7.34
CA SER A 20 -20.16 20.09 8.37
C SER A 20 -21.37 20.99 8.03
N GLN A 21 -22.05 20.77 6.90
CA GLN A 21 -23.26 21.55 6.53
C GLN A 21 -24.46 20.74 5.96
N ALA A 22 -24.45 19.41 5.97
CA ALA A 22 -25.56 18.64 5.39
C ALA A 22 -26.72 18.40 6.39
N SER A 23 -27.70 19.30 6.41
CA SER A 23 -29.07 18.99 6.85
C SER A 23 -29.68 17.95 5.89
N GLY A 24 -29.50 16.67 6.18
CA GLY A 24 -29.86 15.58 5.27
C GLY A 24 -31.36 15.50 4.97
N ILE A 25 -31.72 15.51 3.68
CA ILE A 25 -33.09 15.29 3.20
C ILE A 25 -33.53 13.86 3.54
N ILE A 26 -34.70 13.72 4.16
CA ILE A 26 -35.29 12.43 4.55
C ILE A 26 -36.55 12.20 3.72
N PHE A 27 -36.59 11.10 2.96
CA PHE A 27 -37.72 10.63 2.16
C PHE A 27 -38.30 9.36 2.77
N THR A 28 -39.63 9.29 2.86
CA THR A 28 -40.36 8.11 3.35
C THR A 28 -41.37 7.65 2.30
N SER A 29 -41.32 6.36 1.92
CA SER A 29 -42.32 5.77 1.02
C SER A 29 -43.28 4.88 1.82
N LEU A 30 -44.58 5.11 1.62
CA LEU A 30 -45.71 4.42 2.23
C LEU A 30 -46.52 3.75 1.11
N GLY A 31 -46.17 2.51 0.79
CA GLY A 31 -46.83 1.73 -0.26
C GLY A 31 -47.46 0.47 0.27
N THR A 32 -48.51 0.01 -0.41
CA THR A 32 -49.06 -1.33 -0.21
C THR A 32 -48.11 -2.36 -0.83
N VAL A 33 -47.52 -3.24 -0.03
CA VAL A 33 -46.65 -4.31 -0.53
C VAL A 33 -47.52 -5.44 -1.06
N VAL A 34 -47.31 -5.81 -2.32
CA VAL A 34 -47.93 -6.97 -2.92
C VAL A 34 -46.88 -8.04 -3.21
N LEU A 35 -47.14 -9.28 -2.80
CA LEU A 35 -46.32 -10.46 -3.07
C LEU A 35 -47.16 -11.41 -3.94
N ASP A 36 -46.70 -11.70 -5.16
CA ASP A 36 -47.38 -12.59 -6.10
C ASP A 36 -46.70 -13.97 -6.22
N GLU A 37 -47.49 -15.03 -6.03
CA GLU A 37 -47.22 -16.43 -6.46
C GLU A 37 -48.44 -16.90 -7.28
N ILE A 38 -48.23 -17.40 -8.51
CA ILE A 38 -49.31 -17.89 -9.41
C ILE A 38 -49.37 -19.42 -9.35
N ARG A 39 -50.53 -20.00 -8.99
CA ARG A 39 -50.79 -21.44 -9.09
C ARG A 39 -52.10 -21.73 -9.80
N VAL A 40 -52.06 -22.67 -10.76
CA VAL A 40 -53.25 -23.31 -11.36
C VAL A 40 -53.29 -24.76 -10.88
N PRO A 41 -54.46 -25.29 -10.47
CA PRO A 41 -54.54 -26.68 -10.02
C PRO A 41 -54.16 -27.65 -11.14
N ASP A 42 -53.37 -28.67 -10.78
CA ASP A 42 -52.97 -29.83 -11.59
C ASP A 42 -52.04 -29.60 -12.81
N LYS A 43 -51.23 -28.53 -12.83
CA LYS A 43 -50.07 -28.42 -13.76
C LYS A 43 -48.78 -27.93 -13.09
N LYS A 44 -47.63 -28.28 -13.68
CA LYS A 44 -46.29 -27.78 -13.26
C LYS A 44 -46.14 -26.27 -13.57
N PRO A 45 -45.42 -25.49 -12.74
CA PRO A 45 -45.28 -24.04 -12.90
C PRO A 45 -44.58 -23.66 -14.22
N LEU A 46 -45.04 -22.58 -14.86
CA LEU A 46 -44.45 -22.05 -16.09
C LEU A 46 -43.19 -21.21 -15.79
N THR A 47 -42.08 -21.53 -16.46
CA THR A 47 -40.88 -20.69 -16.56
C THR A 47 -40.96 -19.80 -17.82
N ASN A 48 -40.43 -18.57 -17.74
CA ASN A 48 -40.52 -17.43 -18.69
C ASN A 48 -41.78 -16.57 -18.60
N VAL A 49 -41.86 -15.67 -17.62
CA VAL A 49 -42.75 -14.50 -17.72
C VAL A 49 -41.91 -13.22 -17.81
N LEU A 50 -41.75 -12.76 -19.04
CA LEU A 50 -41.16 -11.51 -19.48
C LEU A 50 -41.86 -10.30 -18.86
N GLY A 51 -41.07 -9.29 -18.48
CA GLY A 51 -41.52 -7.90 -18.37
C GLY A 51 -41.03 -7.10 -19.57
N GLY A 52 -41.37 -7.53 -20.78
CA GLY A 52 -41.21 -6.76 -22.01
C GLY A 52 -42.53 -6.10 -22.41
N SER A 53 -42.44 -4.87 -22.90
CA SER A 53 -43.45 -4.18 -23.71
C SER A 53 -44.10 -5.15 -24.72
N GLY A 54 -45.38 -5.46 -24.56
CA GLY A 54 -46.10 -6.35 -25.48
C GLY A 54 -47.49 -6.80 -25.02
N THR A 55 -48.52 -6.27 -25.69
CA THR A 55 -49.78 -6.91 -26.17
C THR A 55 -50.52 -8.01 -25.39
N TYR A 56 -50.27 -8.26 -24.10
CA TYR A 56 -51.03 -9.25 -23.33
C TYR A 56 -51.81 -8.62 -22.16
N ALA A 57 -53.10 -8.97 -22.08
CA ALA A 57 -53.98 -8.63 -20.97
C ALA A 57 -53.39 -9.19 -19.66
N LYS A 58 -53.09 -8.28 -18.74
CA LYS A 58 -52.56 -8.59 -17.41
C LYS A 58 -53.71 -8.95 -16.47
N ASP A 59 -54.03 -10.24 -16.39
CA ASP A 59 -54.91 -10.77 -15.33
C ASP A 59 -54.04 -11.20 -14.14
N PHE A 60 -54.03 -10.39 -13.08
CA PHE A 60 -53.36 -10.72 -11.81
C PHE A 60 -54.40 -10.85 -10.69
N GLN A 61 -54.25 -11.87 -9.84
CA GLN A 61 -55.06 -12.06 -8.63
C GLN A 61 -54.15 -12.23 -7.41
N TYR A 62 -54.30 -11.33 -6.44
CA TYR A 62 -53.45 -11.31 -5.25
C TYR A 62 -53.87 -12.38 -4.24
N THR A 63 -52.92 -13.20 -3.80
CA THR A 63 -53.13 -14.28 -2.84
C THR A 63 -52.82 -13.90 -1.38
N THR A 64 -52.21 -12.72 -1.17
CA THR A 64 -51.85 -12.20 0.16
C THR A 64 -52.66 -10.94 0.49
N ALA A 65 -53.15 -10.84 1.73
CA ALA A 65 -53.86 -9.64 2.18
C ALA A 65 -52.94 -8.40 2.11
N LEU A 66 -53.42 -7.31 1.52
CA LEU A 66 -52.71 -6.03 1.42
C LEU A 66 -52.33 -5.54 2.83
N LEU A 67 -51.03 -5.46 3.12
CA LEU A 67 -50.54 -4.91 4.38
C LEU A 67 -50.54 -3.39 4.28
N SER A 68 -51.46 -2.76 5.01
CA SER A 68 -51.64 -1.31 5.08
C SER A 68 -50.75 -0.70 6.17
N ILE A 69 -49.89 0.25 5.80
CA ILE A 69 -49.10 1.05 6.76
C ILE A 69 -49.98 2.18 7.29
N GLN A 70 -50.30 2.20 8.59
CA GLN A 70 -51.05 3.31 9.20
C GLN A 70 -50.12 4.42 9.72
N GLU A 71 -50.56 5.67 9.62
CA GLU A 71 -49.82 6.89 9.98
C GLU A 71 -49.49 6.95 11.47
N ASP A 72 -50.33 6.35 12.32
CA ASP A 72 -50.07 6.20 13.76
C ASP A 72 -48.76 5.44 14.05
N ASN A 73 -48.31 4.58 13.14
CA ASN A 73 -47.03 3.87 13.30
C ASN A 73 -45.82 4.78 13.13
N LEU A 74 -46.00 5.99 12.59
CA LEU A 74 -44.94 6.99 12.50
C LEU A 74 -44.75 7.72 13.83
N LYS A 75 -45.69 7.63 14.78
CA LYS A 75 -45.55 8.22 16.13
C LYS A 75 -44.25 7.72 16.76
N GLN A 76 -43.48 8.65 17.31
CA GLN A 76 -42.18 8.40 17.95
C GLN A 76 -41.07 7.88 17.02
N THR A 77 -41.25 7.94 15.70
CA THR A 77 -40.19 7.62 14.73
C THR A 77 -39.58 8.90 14.15
N PRO A 78 -38.26 8.91 13.84
CA PRO A 78 -37.64 10.06 13.15
C PRO A 78 -38.17 10.25 11.72
N LEU A 79 -38.93 9.28 11.20
CA LEU A 79 -39.53 9.31 9.87
C LEU A 79 -40.76 10.22 9.80
N LEU A 80 -41.42 10.48 10.94
CA LEU A 80 -42.50 11.46 11.02
C LEU A 80 -42.02 12.86 10.58
N ALA A 81 -40.75 13.19 10.79
CA ALA A 81 -40.11 14.43 10.37
C ALA A 81 -39.56 14.42 8.93
N SER A 82 -39.96 13.45 8.09
CA SER A 82 -39.51 13.39 6.69
C SER A 82 -39.91 14.64 5.91
N HIS A 83 -39.07 15.01 4.95
CA HIS A 83 -39.26 16.18 4.10
C HIS A 83 -40.14 15.86 2.89
N ALA A 84 -40.24 14.58 2.51
CA ALA A 84 -41.11 14.08 1.45
C ALA A 84 -41.73 12.72 1.81
N PHE A 85 -42.98 12.51 1.41
CA PHE A 85 -43.73 11.26 1.55
C PHE A 85 -44.23 10.79 0.18
N HIS A 86 -43.97 9.53 -0.15
CA HIS A 86 -44.47 8.88 -1.36
C HIS A 86 -45.56 7.86 -1.01
N TYR A 87 -46.75 8.01 -1.59
CA TYR A 87 -47.89 7.13 -1.37
C TYR A 87 -48.17 6.25 -2.60
N LEU A 88 -48.32 4.94 -2.38
CA LEU A 88 -48.81 3.96 -3.38
C LEU A 88 -50.02 3.23 -2.80
N VAL A 89 -51.18 3.89 -2.84
CA VAL A 89 -52.44 3.47 -2.20
C VAL A 89 -53.66 3.86 -3.05
N ALA A 90 -54.85 3.36 -2.69
CA ALA A 90 -56.10 3.68 -3.36
C ALA A 90 -56.48 5.16 -3.19
N PRO A 91 -57.25 5.76 -4.11
CA PRO A 91 -57.67 7.16 -4.02
C PRO A 91 -58.42 7.51 -2.72
N ALA A 92 -59.25 6.59 -2.22
CA ALA A 92 -59.98 6.77 -0.97
C ALA A 92 -59.04 6.86 0.26
N ASP A 93 -57.95 6.10 0.26
CA ASP A 93 -56.95 6.12 1.33
C ASP A 93 -56.20 7.45 1.38
N VAL A 94 -55.85 8.02 0.23
CA VAL A 94 -55.13 9.31 0.12
C VAL A 94 -55.87 10.42 0.87
N LYS A 95 -57.20 10.49 0.69
CA LYS A 95 -58.07 11.50 1.30
C LYS A 95 -58.11 11.41 2.83
N VAL A 96 -57.93 10.21 3.38
CA VAL A 96 -57.96 9.98 4.84
C VAL A 96 -56.55 10.14 5.45
N ARG A 97 -55.54 9.59 4.77
CA ARG A 97 -54.19 9.43 5.31
C ARG A 97 -53.38 10.72 5.33
N ILE A 98 -53.52 11.57 4.30
CA ILE A 98 -52.76 12.83 4.26
C ILE A 98 -53.17 13.78 5.38
N PRO A 99 -54.48 14.04 5.63
CA PRO A 99 -54.88 14.84 6.79
C PRO A 99 -54.41 14.25 8.12
N GLN A 100 -54.46 12.92 8.29
CA GLN A 100 -53.93 12.26 9.49
C GLN A 100 -52.43 12.47 9.66
N LEU A 101 -51.63 12.31 8.60
CA LEU A 101 -50.19 12.60 8.63
C LEU A 101 -49.91 14.05 9.04
N LEU A 102 -50.66 15.01 8.50
CA LEU A 102 -50.47 16.43 8.81
C LEU A 102 -50.85 16.74 10.26
N ALA A 103 -51.95 16.18 10.77
CA ALA A 103 -52.36 16.31 12.17
C ALA A 103 -51.31 15.73 13.13
N LEU A 104 -50.76 14.54 12.82
CA LEU A 104 -49.70 13.93 13.63
C LEU A 104 -48.40 14.74 13.66
N ARG A 105 -48.08 15.42 12.55
CA ARG A 105 -46.92 16.31 12.50
C ARG A 105 -47.13 17.58 13.31
N GLU A 106 -48.34 18.12 13.28
CA GLU A 106 -48.74 19.27 14.09
C GLU A 106 -48.70 18.95 15.59
N GLU A 107 -49.25 17.80 16.00
CA GLU A 107 -49.15 17.29 17.38
C GLU A 107 -47.68 17.11 17.85
N ALA A 108 -46.79 16.71 16.94
CA ALA A 108 -45.37 16.54 17.21
C ALA A 108 -44.54 17.84 17.14
N GLY A 109 -45.18 19.00 16.90
CA GLY A 109 -44.51 20.30 16.80
C GLY A 109 -43.66 20.49 15.54
N ILE A 110 -43.89 19.69 14.50
CA ILE A 110 -43.13 19.74 13.24
C ILE A 110 -43.78 20.75 12.29
N THR A 111 -43.14 21.90 12.13
CA THR A 111 -43.61 22.99 11.26
C THR A 111 -43.24 22.74 9.80
N GLY A 112 -44.23 22.85 8.89
CA GLY A 112 -44.02 22.80 7.43
C GLY A 112 -44.62 21.56 6.75
N ARG A 113 -45.33 21.80 5.65
CA ARG A 113 -45.93 20.75 4.80
C ARG A 113 -44.83 20.01 4.04
N PRO A 114 -44.72 18.68 4.18
CA PRO A 114 -43.76 17.90 3.39
C PRO A 114 -44.25 17.75 1.94
N LEU A 115 -43.33 17.45 1.02
CA LEU A 115 -43.69 17.12 -0.37
C LEU A 115 -44.46 15.79 -0.40
N ILE A 116 -45.70 15.80 -0.89
CA ILE A 116 -46.52 14.60 -1.03
C ILE A 116 -46.56 14.16 -2.49
N VAL A 117 -45.95 13.01 -2.77
CA VAL A 117 -45.97 12.35 -4.07
C VAL A 117 -46.93 11.17 -4.02
N TRP A 118 -47.84 11.07 -4.98
CA TRP A 118 -48.79 9.96 -5.07
C TRP A 118 -48.68 9.24 -6.42
N GLU A 119 -48.40 7.94 -6.34
CA GLU A 119 -48.50 6.99 -7.43
C GLU A 119 -49.82 6.22 -7.26
N PRO A 120 -50.79 6.37 -8.18
CA PRO A 120 -52.03 5.62 -8.10
C PRO A 120 -51.75 4.13 -8.39
N SER A 121 -52.30 3.23 -7.58
CA SER A 121 -52.13 1.80 -7.81
C SER A 121 -52.87 1.35 -9.08
N PRO A 122 -52.29 0.45 -9.91
CA PRO A 122 -52.87 0.00 -11.18
C PRO A 122 -54.30 -0.55 -11.10
N LEU A 123 -54.70 -1.06 -9.92
CA LEU A 123 -56.02 -1.63 -9.65
C LEU A 123 -57.11 -0.57 -9.52
N PHE A 124 -56.74 0.66 -9.21
CA PHE A 124 -57.66 1.77 -8.95
C PHE A 124 -57.56 2.86 -10.02
N CYS A 125 -57.03 2.53 -11.19
CA CYS A 125 -56.93 3.40 -12.37
C CYS A 125 -58.00 3.06 -13.43
N GLY A 126 -59.14 2.50 -13.03
CA GLY A 126 -60.30 2.33 -13.91
C GLY A 126 -61.05 3.64 -14.13
N ALA A 127 -61.72 3.78 -15.27
CA ALA A 127 -62.42 5.02 -15.62
C ALA A 127 -63.60 5.33 -14.70
N GLU A 128 -64.17 4.30 -14.07
CA GLU A 128 -65.20 4.41 -13.04
C GLU A 128 -64.71 5.10 -11.76
N LEU A 129 -63.38 5.13 -11.52
CA LEU A 129 -62.76 5.79 -10.37
C LEU A 129 -62.12 7.14 -10.72
N LEU A 130 -62.34 7.67 -11.94
CA LEU A 130 -61.74 8.93 -12.39
C LEU A 130 -62.04 10.10 -11.43
N GLU A 131 -63.27 10.24 -10.96
CA GLU A 131 -63.64 11.30 -10.02
C GLU A 131 -62.97 11.13 -8.65
N ASP A 132 -62.85 9.89 -8.17
CA ASP A 132 -62.18 9.60 -6.91
C ASP A 132 -60.69 9.87 -6.98
N VAL A 133 -60.06 9.53 -8.11
CA VAL A 133 -58.65 9.82 -8.40
C VAL A 133 -58.41 11.32 -8.44
N MET A 134 -59.28 12.09 -9.10
CA MET A 134 -59.09 13.54 -9.19
C MET A 134 -59.32 14.25 -7.86
N GLN A 135 -60.31 13.82 -7.08
CA GLN A 135 -60.50 14.33 -5.72
C GLN A 135 -59.30 13.98 -4.83
N ALA A 136 -58.70 12.79 -4.96
CA ALA A 136 -57.48 12.44 -4.24
C ALA A 136 -56.26 13.26 -4.74
N ALA A 137 -56.18 13.53 -6.04
CA ALA A 137 -55.12 14.36 -6.62
C ALA A 137 -55.15 15.81 -6.09
N SER A 138 -56.31 16.30 -5.66
CA SER A 138 -56.44 17.65 -5.07
C SER A 138 -55.72 17.84 -3.73
N VAL A 139 -55.31 16.76 -3.05
CA VAL A 139 -54.64 16.85 -1.73
C VAL A 139 -53.15 16.49 -1.76
N VAL A 140 -52.58 16.22 -2.94
CA VAL A 140 -51.16 15.83 -3.16
C VAL A 140 -50.40 16.88 -3.97
N ASP A 141 -49.08 16.95 -3.84
CA ASP A 141 -48.27 17.93 -4.58
C ASP A 141 -47.84 17.41 -5.96
N VAL A 142 -47.64 16.09 -6.08
CA VAL A 142 -47.25 15.42 -7.33
C VAL A 142 -48.10 14.17 -7.56
N LEU A 143 -48.73 14.09 -8.74
CA LEU A 143 -49.44 12.91 -9.22
C LEU A 143 -48.57 12.19 -10.26
N SER A 144 -48.20 10.92 -10.05
CA SER A 144 -47.31 10.20 -10.96
C SER A 144 -47.81 8.84 -11.46
N PRO A 145 -48.78 8.81 -12.39
CA PRO A 145 -49.21 7.58 -13.02
C PRO A 145 -48.18 7.09 -14.05
N ASN A 146 -48.23 5.80 -14.34
CA ASN A 146 -47.66 5.24 -15.56
C ASN A 146 -48.52 5.63 -16.78
N HIS A 147 -47.93 5.74 -17.97
CA HIS A 147 -48.66 6.05 -19.20
C HIS A 147 -49.83 5.09 -19.48
N LEU A 148 -49.71 3.80 -19.13
CA LEU A 148 -50.80 2.82 -19.25
C LEU A 148 -51.93 3.05 -18.23
N GLU A 149 -51.57 3.43 -17.00
CA GLU A 149 -52.53 3.74 -15.92
C GLU A 149 -53.33 5.00 -16.26
N LEU A 150 -52.63 6.03 -16.77
CA LEU A 150 -53.26 7.26 -17.23
C LEU A 150 -54.23 6.99 -18.40
N ALA A 151 -53.85 6.13 -19.34
CA ALA A 151 -54.72 5.75 -20.45
C ALA A 151 -55.96 4.99 -19.97
N ARG A 152 -55.79 4.03 -19.04
CA ARG A 152 -56.88 3.27 -18.43
C ARG A 152 -57.87 4.15 -17.67
N LEU A 153 -57.38 5.18 -16.97
CA LEU A 153 -58.21 6.13 -16.21
C LEU A 153 -59.20 6.90 -17.10
N PHE A 154 -58.88 7.07 -18.38
CA PHE A 154 -59.74 7.73 -19.36
C PHE A 154 -60.37 6.77 -20.38
N SER A 155 -60.33 5.46 -20.11
CA SER A 155 -60.80 4.40 -21.03
C SER A 155 -60.17 4.50 -22.44
N VAL A 156 -58.92 4.94 -22.53
CA VAL A 156 -58.18 5.02 -23.80
C VAL A 156 -57.32 3.78 -23.95
N THR A 157 -57.54 3.01 -25.01
CA THR A 157 -56.70 1.86 -25.36
C THR A 157 -55.53 2.33 -26.21
N LEU A 158 -54.31 2.11 -25.74
CA LEU A 158 -53.08 2.41 -26.49
C LEU A 158 -52.80 1.25 -27.47
N SER A 159 -53.51 1.20 -28.59
CA SER A 159 -53.33 0.17 -29.64
C SER A 159 -52.32 0.62 -30.70
N GLU A 160 -51.29 -0.21 -30.90
CA GLU A 160 -50.19 -0.10 -31.90
C GLU A 160 -49.38 1.21 -31.90
N GLY A 161 -48.35 1.25 -31.04
CA GLY A 161 -47.31 2.28 -31.04
C GLY A 161 -47.51 3.37 -29.99
N PHE A 162 -46.43 3.72 -29.28
CA PHE A 162 -46.44 4.77 -28.26
C PHE A 162 -46.54 6.16 -28.89
N ASN A 163 -47.60 6.92 -28.56
CA ASN A 163 -47.81 8.28 -29.06
C ASN A 163 -47.72 9.31 -27.91
N ARG A 164 -46.69 10.17 -27.96
CA ARG A 164 -46.46 11.24 -26.97
C ARG A 164 -47.66 12.20 -26.87
N ALA A 165 -48.24 12.62 -28.00
CA ALA A 165 -49.33 13.59 -28.03
C ALA A 165 -50.59 13.09 -27.30
N THR A 166 -50.88 11.79 -27.36
CA THR A 166 -51.99 11.18 -26.62
C THR A 166 -51.78 11.28 -25.11
N ILE A 167 -50.57 10.96 -24.63
CA ILE A 167 -50.24 11.03 -23.20
C ILE A 167 -50.24 12.48 -22.70
N GLU A 168 -49.72 13.42 -23.49
CA GLU A 168 -49.76 14.85 -23.21
C GLU A 168 -51.20 15.37 -23.07
N GLY A 169 -52.08 14.96 -23.99
CA GLY A 169 -53.50 15.32 -23.96
C GLY A 169 -54.23 14.76 -22.73
N LEU A 170 -53.96 13.52 -22.35
CA LEU A 170 -54.55 12.91 -21.14
C LEU A 170 -54.05 13.58 -19.85
N ALA A 171 -52.77 13.93 -19.79
CA ALA A 171 -52.19 14.65 -18.67
C ALA A 171 -52.76 16.07 -18.53
N ALA A 172 -53.02 16.76 -19.65
CA ALA A 172 -53.68 18.07 -19.65
C ALA A 172 -55.09 18.00 -19.04
N ARG A 173 -55.87 16.94 -19.34
CA ARG A 173 -57.20 16.72 -18.75
C ARG A 173 -57.16 16.53 -17.23
N CYS A 174 -56.12 15.90 -16.70
CA CYS A 174 -55.90 15.84 -15.25
C CYS A 174 -55.60 17.23 -14.66
N LEU A 175 -54.78 18.04 -15.33
CA LEU A 175 -54.43 19.38 -14.86
C LEU A 175 -55.60 20.37 -14.91
N GLU A 176 -56.49 20.26 -15.90
CA GLU A 176 -57.74 21.04 -15.97
C GLU A 176 -58.62 20.82 -14.73
N ARG A 177 -58.68 19.57 -14.26
CA ARG A 177 -59.44 19.17 -13.07
C ARG A 177 -58.77 19.53 -11.73
N GLY A 178 -57.51 19.97 -11.77
CA GLY A 178 -56.77 20.52 -10.62
C GLY A 178 -56.01 19.46 -9.81
N ILE A 179 -54.70 19.65 -9.67
CA ILE A 179 -53.82 18.82 -8.84
C ILE A 179 -53.29 19.67 -7.70
N GLY A 180 -53.30 19.15 -6.49
CA GLY A 180 -52.86 19.81 -5.27
C GLY A 180 -53.80 20.85 -4.68
N PRO A 181 -53.54 21.30 -3.43
CA PRO A 181 -54.53 22.05 -2.63
C PRO A 181 -54.95 23.39 -3.24
N GLN A 182 -54.09 23.97 -4.08
CA GLN A 182 -54.33 25.23 -4.80
C GLN A 182 -54.52 25.02 -6.32
N GLY A 183 -54.58 23.76 -6.79
CA GLY A 183 -54.64 23.42 -8.21
C GLY A 183 -53.33 23.61 -8.99
N GLU A 184 -52.22 23.85 -8.29
CA GLU A 184 -50.90 24.16 -8.88
C GLU A 184 -49.90 22.98 -8.86
N GLY A 185 -50.36 21.78 -8.50
CA GLY A 185 -49.55 20.57 -8.45
C GLY A 185 -49.00 20.14 -9.81
N THR A 186 -48.09 19.16 -9.78
CA THR A 186 -47.42 18.66 -10.99
C THR A 186 -47.92 17.24 -11.32
N ILE A 187 -48.19 16.97 -12.60
CA ILE A 187 -48.31 15.60 -13.10
C ILE A 187 -46.98 15.14 -13.71
N VAL A 188 -46.54 13.95 -13.31
CA VAL A 188 -45.31 13.30 -13.80
C VAL A 188 -45.67 11.93 -14.37
N VAL A 189 -45.82 11.83 -15.68
CA VAL A 189 -46.19 10.56 -16.33
C VAL A 189 -44.94 9.76 -16.65
N ARG A 190 -44.82 8.57 -16.06
CA ARG A 190 -43.69 7.66 -16.30
C ARG A 190 -43.98 6.79 -17.52
N ALA A 191 -43.09 6.82 -18.51
CA ALA A 191 -43.28 6.15 -19.79
C ALA A 191 -42.19 5.12 -20.15
N GLY A 192 -41.53 4.54 -19.13
CA GLY A 192 -40.56 3.44 -19.31
C GLY A 192 -39.46 3.77 -20.31
N GLU A 193 -39.29 2.93 -21.32
CA GLU A 193 -38.36 3.11 -22.44
C GLU A 193 -38.54 4.42 -23.23
N HIS A 194 -39.71 5.07 -23.13
CA HIS A 194 -40.00 6.34 -23.81
C HIS A 194 -39.70 7.58 -22.96
N GLY A 195 -39.13 7.41 -21.75
CA GLY A 195 -38.75 8.49 -20.85
C GLY A 195 -39.87 8.90 -19.89
N CYS A 196 -40.00 10.19 -19.62
CA CYS A 196 -41.06 10.72 -18.76
C CYS A 196 -41.58 12.09 -19.20
N PHE A 197 -42.86 12.34 -18.96
CA PHE A 197 -43.53 13.59 -19.28
C PHE A 197 -43.90 14.36 -18.01
N LEU A 198 -43.68 15.68 -18.04
CA LEU A 198 -43.97 16.56 -16.91
C LEU A 198 -44.81 17.74 -17.38
N SER A 199 -45.84 18.06 -16.59
CA SER A 199 -46.64 19.25 -16.81
C SER A 199 -47.24 19.77 -15.49
N SER A 200 -47.38 21.09 -15.41
CA SER A 200 -48.02 21.79 -14.29
C SER A 200 -48.60 23.10 -14.83
N ARG A 201 -49.57 23.71 -14.12
CA ARG A 201 -50.08 25.04 -14.50
C ARG A 201 -49.01 26.15 -14.46
N LYS A 202 -47.91 25.94 -13.73
CA LYS A 202 -46.80 26.90 -13.58
C LYS A 202 -45.59 26.64 -14.49
N ILE A 203 -45.52 25.47 -15.13
CA ILE A 203 -44.33 25.01 -15.86
C ILE A 203 -44.74 24.61 -17.27
N ARG A 204 -43.93 24.98 -18.27
CA ARG A 204 -44.14 24.52 -19.64
C ARG A 204 -44.05 22.99 -19.67
N SER A 205 -44.97 22.32 -20.37
CA SER A 205 -44.92 20.87 -20.57
C SER A 205 -43.58 20.46 -21.18
N VAL A 206 -42.90 19.49 -20.57
CA VAL A 206 -41.59 18.99 -20.99
C VAL A 206 -41.62 17.47 -21.08
N TRP A 207 -41.18 16.95 -22.23
CA TRP A 207 -40.84 15.55 -22.39
C TRP A 207 -39.35 15.37 -22.14
N LEU A 208 -38.98 14.49 -21.21
CA LEU A 208 -37.60 14.08 -21.00
C LEU A 208 -37.40 12.72 -21.64
N ASP A 209 -36.44 12.65 -22.55
CA ASP A 209 -35.99 11.40 -23.13
C ASP A 209 -35.35 10.51 -22.04
N PRO A 210 -35.36 9.18 -22.21
CA PRO A 210 -34.62 8.29 -21.32
C PRO A 210 -33.14 8.72 -21.28
N TYR A 211 -32.52 8.62 -20.09
CA TYR A 211 -31.18 9.19 -19.83
C TYR A 211 -30.05 8.62 -20.71
N TYR A 212 -30.33 7.54 -21.46
CA TYR A 212 -29.46 7.02 -22.51
C TYR A 212 -30.20 7.04 -23.84
N SER A 213 -29.91 8.05 -24.66
CA SER A 213 -30.32 8.12 -26.07
C SER A 213 -29.08 7.91 -26.95
N GLU A 214 -29.20 7.00 -27.92
CA GLU A 214 -28.28 6.89 -29.05
C GLU A 214 -28.24 8.23 -29.78
N THR A 215 -27.06 8.85 -29.88
CA THR A 215 -26.75 9.71 -31.02
C THR A 215 -25.27 9.63 -31.41
N LEU A 216 -25.08 9.01 -32.58
CA LEU A 216 -24.15 9.31 -33.67
C LEU A 216 -22.65 9.05 -33.45
N GLY A 217 -22.22 7.83 -33.81
CA GLY A 217 -20.95 7.67 -34.53
C GLY A 217 -20.06 6.49 -34.17
N LYS A 218 -20.42 5.63 -33.21
CA LYS A 218 -19.66 4.39 -32.91
C LYS A 218 -20.60 3.26 -32.49
N GLU A 219 -20.27 2.05 -32.96
CA GLU A 219 -21.01 0.81 -32.72
C GLU A 219 -21.38 0.62 -31.24
N SER A 220 -22.63 0.22 -31.04
CA SER A 220 -23.35 0.17 -29.77
C SER A 220 -22.87 -0.97 -28.88
N ASP A 221 -22.38 -0.63 -27.69
CA ASP A 221 -22.45 -1.54 -26.55
C ASP A 221 -23.90 -1.58 -26.06
N ALA A 222 -24.52 -2.76 -26.12
CA ALA A 222 -25.91 -3.05 -25.83
C ALA A 222 -26.29 -2.85 -24.34
N LYS A 223 -26.40 -1.61 -23.86
CA LYS A 223 -26.81 -1.31 -22.47
C LYS A 223 -27.84 -0.18 -22.34
N THR A 224 -28.82 -0.11 -23.24
CA THR A 224 -30.07 0.58 -22.90
C THR A 224 -30.88 -0.35 -22.00
N VAL A 225 -30.85 -0.11 -20.68
CA VAL A 225 -31.65 -0.89 -19.73
C VAL A 225 -33.00 -0.18 -19.57
N ASP A 226 -34.07 -0.83 -20.02
CA ASP A 226 -35.45 -0.36 -19.85
C ASP A 226 -35.72 -0.06 -18.35
N PRO A 227 -36.01 1.20 -17.96
CA PRO A 227 -36.28 1.53 -16.56
C PRO A 227 -37.66 1.05 -16.10
N THR A 228 -38.42 0.34 -16.94
CA THR A 228 -39.70 -0.28 -16.57
C THR A 228 -39.51 -1.19 -15.36
N GLY A 229 -40.23 -0.88 -14.28
CA GLY A 229 -40.13 -1.58 -12.99
C GLY A 229 -39.35 -0.81 -11.90
N ALA A 230 -38.60 0.25 -12.23
CA ALA A 230 -37.88 1.09 -11.26
C ALA A 230 -38.66 2.34 -10.80
N GLY A 231 -39.99 2.28 -10.84
CA GLY A 231 -40.89 3.39 -10.55
C GLY A 231 -40.69 4.06 -9.19
N ASN A 232 -40.55 3.26 -8.13
CA ASN A 232 -40.29 3.76 -6.78
C ASN A 232 -38.95 4.50 -6.66
N THR A 233 -37.93 4.01 -7.38
CA THR A 233 -36.61 4.64 -7.41
C THR A 233 -36.64 5.97 -8.15
N PHE A 234 -37.41 6.03 -9.26
CA PHE A 234 -37.67 7.27 -9.98
C PHE A 234 -38.26 8.32 -9.04
N LEU A 235 -39.34 7.98 -8.32
CA LEU A 235 -40.03 8.93 -7.44
C LEU A 235 -39.24 9.31 -6.20
N GLY A 236 -38.44 8.39 -5.64
CA GLY A 236 -37.52 8.69 -4.55
C GLY A 236 -36.42 9.66 -4.97
N SER A 237 -35.80 9.44 -6.15
CA SER A 237 -34.76 10.32 -6.67
C SER A 237 -35.32 11.67 -7.13
N TYR A 238 -36.54 11.68 -7.68
CA TYR A 238 -37.31 12.88 -7.97
C TYR A 238 -37.56 13.72 -6.72
N ALA A 239 -38.05 13.10 -5.64
CA ALA A 239 -38.32 13.81 -4.38
C ALA A 239 -37.04 14.44 -3.80
N VAL A 240 -35.90 13.75 -3.87
CA VAL A 240 -34.60 14.29 -3.45
C VAL A 240 -34.21 15.47 -4.34
N GLY A 241 -34.27 15.32 -5.67
CA GLY A 241 -33.95 16.38 -6.61
C GLY A 241 -34.81 17.62 -6.40
N TYR A 242 -36.13 17.44 -6.24
CA TYR A 242 -37.06 18.54 -5.99
C TYR A 242 -36.80 19.27 -4.66
N LEU A 243 -36.49 18.52 -3.59
CA LEU A 243 -36.17 19.13 -2.30
C LEU A 243 -34.84 19.90 -2.33
N GLN A 244 -33.89 19.52 -3.19
CA GLN A 244 -32.62 20.22 -3.38
C GLN A 244 -32.74 21.46 -4.27
N THR A 245 -33.41 21.34 -5.41
CA THR A 245 -33.38 22.37 -6.46
C THR A 245 -34.65 23.22 -6.52
N ARG A 246 -35.76 22.74 -5.95
CA ARG A 246 -37.13 23.29 -6.13
C ARG A 246 -37.58 23.40 -7.58
N ASP A 247 -36.84 22.77 -8.51
CA ASP A 247 -37.15 22.71 -9.93
C ASP A 247 -37.62 21.29 -10.31
N VAL A 248 -38.81 21.22 -10.90
CA VAL A 248 -39.49 19.97 -11.28
C VAL A 248 -38.78 19.27 -12.44
N VAL A 249 -38.22 20.03 -13.39
CA VAL A 249 -37.53 19.44 -14.55
C VAL A 249 -36.22 18.81 -14.10
N THR A 250 -35.41 19.53 -13.30
CA THR A 250 -34.19 18.98 -12.73
C THR A 250 -34.48 17.79 -11.80
N ALA A 251 -35.56 17.84 -11.01
CA ALA A 251 -36.00 16.71 -10.20
C ALA A 251 -36.29 15.45 -11.04
N ALA A 252 -36.92 15.61 -12.20
CA ALA A 252 -37.19 14.50 -13.11
C ALA A 252 -35.93 13.93 -13.76
N CYS A 253 -34.92 14.76 -14.06
CA CYS A 253 -33.61 14.26 -14.45
C CYS A 253 -32.98 13.38 -13.35
N TYR A 254 -33.08 13.78 -12.08
CA TYR A 254 -32.64 12.95 -10.95
C TYR A 254 -33.45 11.64 -10.88
N GLY A 255 -34.76 11.70 -11.12
CA GLY A 255 -35.65 10.54 -11.25
C GLY A 255 -35.17 9.54 -12.31
N SER A 256 -34.96 10.01 -13.53
CA SER A 256 -34.52 9.20 -14.67
C SER A 256 -33.15 8.55 -14.41
N VAL A 257 -32.18 9.33 -13.93
CA VAL A 257 -30.84 8.82 -13.58
C VAL A 257 -30.91 7.77 -12.47
N GLY A 258 -31.68 8.04 -11.41
CA GLY A 258 -31.83 7.12 -10.29
C GLY A 258 -32.46 5.80 -10.70
N ALA A 259 -33.50 5.85 -11.54
CA ALA A 259 -34.17 4.66 -12.06
C ALA A 259 -33.23 3.82 -12.94
N SER A 260 -32.55 4.45 -13.91
CA SER A 260 -31.59 3.77 -14.78
C SER A 260 -30.41 3.18 -14.00
N PHE A 261 -29.86 3.92 -13.03
CA PHE A 261 -28.77 3.45 -12.18
C PHE A 261 -29.20 2.24 -11.34
N ALA A 262 -30.39 2.26 -10.74
CA ALA A 262 -30.88 1.11 -9.97
C ALA A 262 -31.06 -0.13 -10.86
N MET A 263 -31.59 0.03 -12.08
CA MET A 263 -31.73 -1.10 -13.00
C MET A 263 -30.38 -1.63 -13.49
N GLU A 264 -29.40 -0.75 -13.72
CA GLU A 264 -28.05 -1.17 -14.12
C GLU A 264 -27.30 -1.89 -13.00
N GLN A 265 -27.45 -1.43 -11.75
CA GLN A 265 -26.74 -2.00 -10.60
C GLN A 265 -27.43 -3.22 -9.97
N VAL A 266 -28.76 -3.26 -9.98
CA VAL A 266 -29.56 -4.27 -9.27
C VAL A 266 -30.21 -5.27 -10.24
N GLY A 267 -30.42 -4.89 -11.52
CA GLY A 267 -31.10 -5.71 -12.52
C GLY A 267 -32.63 -5.75 -12.37
N THR A 268 -33.33 -6.28 -13.38
CA THR A 268 -34.75 -6.63 -13.26
C THR A 268 -34.94 -7.72 -12.19
N PRO A 269 -36.06 -7.76 -11.45
CA PRO A 269 -36.34 -8.84 -10.51
C PRO A 269 -36.53 -10.19 -11.25
N CYS A 270 -35.60 -11.13 -11.06
CA CYS A 270 -35.64 -12.48 -11.60
C CYS A 270 -36.08 -13.46 -10.50
N LEU A 271 -37.18 -14.18 -10.74
CA LEU A 271 -37.67 -15.26 -9.87
C LEU A 271 -36.97 -16.58 -10.22
N GLU A 272 -36.26 -17.16 -9.26
CA GLU A 272 -35.63 -18.47 -9.30
C GLU A 272 -36.29 -19.40 -8.26
N ALA A 273 -36.75 -20.57 -8.66
CA ALA A 273 -37.34 -21.56 -7.75
C ALA A 273 -36.26 -22.56 -7.30
N GLN A 274 -36.00 -22.63 -5.99
CA GLN A 274 -35.08 -23.61 -5.41
C GLN A 274 -35.81 -24.44 -4.34
N GLY A 275 -36.36 -25.59 -4.76
CA GLY A 275 -37.20 -26.44 -3.89
C GLY A 275 -38.57 -25.81 -3.63
N ASP A 276 -39.02 -25.81 -2.37
CA ASP A 276 -40.28 -25.19 -1.90
C ASP A 276 -40.17 -23.67 -1.67
N HIS A 277 -39.10 -23.03 -2.16
CA HIS A 277 -38.77 -21.63 -1.88
C HIS A 277 -38.52 -20.82 -3.14
N GLU A 278 -39.07 -19.60 -3.13
CA GLU A 278 -38.93 -18.60 -4.19
C GLU A 278 -37.79 -17.63 -3.85
N LEU A 279 -36.82 -17.51 -4.77
CA LEU A 279 -35.69 -16.58 -4.72
C LEU A 279 -35.92 -15.47 -5.75
N TRP A 280 -35.82 -14.22 -5.36
CA TRP A 280 -35.84 -13.08 -6.27
C TRP A 280 -34.46 -12.44 -6.31
N ASN A 281 -33.80 -12.41 -7.47
CA ASN A 281 -32.39 -11.96 -7.65
C ASN A 281 -31.42 -12.63 -6.66
N GLY A 282 -31.59 -13.94 -6.44
CA GLY A 282 -30.78 -14.71 -5.49
C GLY A 282 -31.15 -14.51 -4.01
N VAL A 283 -32.23 -13.78 -3.71
CA VAL A 283 -32.69 -13.48 -2.34
C VAL A 283 -34.07 -14.09 -2.08
N ASN A 284 -34.17 -14.98 -1.09
CA ASN A 284 -35.46 -15.60 -0.76
C ASN A 284 -36.40 -14.53 -0.18
N GLN A 285 -37.52 -14.23 -0.86
CA GLN A 285 -38.42 -13.16 -0.40
C GLN A 285 -39.10 -13.51 0.93
N ARG A 286 -39.28 -14.80 1.24
CA ARG A 286 -39.69 -15.22 2.59
C ARG A 286 -38.59 -14.97 3.61
N SER A 287 -37.31 -15.02 3.24
CA SER A 287 -36.21 -14.73 4.17
C SER A 287 -36.03 -13.23 4.44
N SER A 288 -36.29 -12.36 3.46
CA SER A 288 -36.30 -10.90 3.68
C SER A 288 -37.55 -10.41 4.44
N ALA A 289 -38.66 -11.16 4.39
CA ALA A 289 -39.81 -10.95 5.28
C ALA A 289 -39.59 -11.54 6.69
N VAL A 290 -38.69 -12.52 6.86
CA VAL A 290 -38.46 -13.22 8.14
C VAL A 290 -37.34 -12.59 9.00
N VAL A 291 -36.50 -11.72 8.45
CA VAL A 291 -35.45 -11.05 9.25
C VAL A 291 -35.97 -9.88 10.10
N MET A 292 -37.25 -9.49 9.99
CA MET A 292 -37.91 -8.61 10.98
C MET A 292 -39.31 -9.06 11.44
N ALA A 293 -39.72 -10.29 11.14
CA ALA A 293 -40.91 -10.91 11.74
C ALA A 293 -40.57 -11.89 12.90
N ALA A 294 -39.29 -12.23 13.10
CA ALA A 294 -38.84 -13.05 14.22
C ALA A 294 -38.76 -12.29 15.58
N GLN A 295 -39.22 -11.03 15.65
CA GLN A 295 -39.24 -10.25 16.90
C GLN A 295 -40.62 -9.69 17.31
N SER A 296 -41.73 -10.01 16.64
CA SER A 296 -43.05 -9.55 17.12
C SER A 296 -44.24 -10.52 16.98
N LYS A 297 -44.03 -11.78 16.61
CA LYS A 297 -45.06 -12.86 16.70
C LYS A 297 -44.68 -14.04 17.61
N LEU A 298 -43.70 -13.86 18.49
CA LEU A 298 -43.56 -14.66 19.70
C LEU A 298 -44.02 -13.79 20.86
N LEU A 299 -45.33 -13.74 21.09
CA LEU A 299 -46.03 -13.53 22.37
C LEU A 299 -47.46 -13.03 22.11
N SER A 300 -48.38 -13.97 21.94
CA SER A 300 -49.62 -13.95 22.73
C SER A 300 -49.65 -15.25 23.56
N PRO A 301 -50.38 -15.28 24.67
CA PRO A 301 -49.82 -15.46 26.01
C PRO A 301 -49.45 -16.91 26.33
N GLU A 302 -48.57 -17.06 27.31
CA GLU A 302 -48.14 -18.32 27.94
C GLU A 302 -47.03 -19.12 27.24
N ARG A 303 -45.87 -18.49 27.06
CA ARG A 303 -44.59 -19.07 27.51
C ARG A 303 -43.52 -18.00 27.43
N SER A 304 -43.19 -17.45 28.60
CA SER A 304 -42.25 -16.33 28.69
C SER A 304 -40.90 -16.72 28.08
N VAL A 305 -40.21 -15.83 27.36
CA VAL A 305 -38.78 -15.98 27.00
C VAL A 305 -37.95 -16.36 28.23
N LYS A 306 -38.42 -15.94 29.41
CA LYS A 306 -37.93 -16.34 30.73
C LYS A 306 -38.06 -17.85 30.99
N GLN A 307 -39.12 -18.52 30.52
CA GLN A 307 -39.33 -19.97 30.59
C GLN A 307 -38.44 -20.75 29.62
N ILE A 308 -38.20 -20.26 28.39
CA ILE A 308 -37.31 -20.91 27.40
C ILE A 308 -35.84 -20.75 27.80
N LEU A 309 -35.43 -19.53 28.17
CA LEU A 309 -34.10 -19.37 28.75
C LEU A 309 -33.99 -20.10 30.08
N SER A 310 -35.03 -20.15 30.93
CA SER A 310 -34.98 -20.95 32.17
C SER A 310 -35.00 -22.45 31.92
N SER A 311 -35.62 -22.96 30.85
CA SER A 311 -35.61 -24.38 30.50
C SER A 311 -34.28 -24.77 29.90
N LEU A 312 -33.69 -23.96 29.01
CA LEU A 312 -32.32 -24.15 28.51
C LEU A 312 -31.28 -24.00 29.62
N THR A 313 -31.39 -22.98 30.49
CA THR A 313 -30.47 -22.84 31.64
C THR A 313 -30.71 -23.92 32.69
N SER A 314 -31.94 -24.35 32.99
CA SER A 314 -32.15 -25.46 33.93
C SER A 314 -31.69 -26.79 33.36
N LEU A 315 -31.84 -27.04 32.06
CA LEU A 315 -31.36 -28.25 31.37
C LEU A 315 -29.82 -28.27 31.28
N TYR A 316 -29.21 -27.11 31.02
CA TYR A 316 -27.76 -26.89 31.11
C TYR A 316 -27.25 -27.06 32.55
N LEU A 317 -27.88 -26.45 33.55
CA LEU A 317 -27.49 -26.58 34.96
C LEU A 317 -27.65 -28.02 35.48
N ARG A 318 -28.66 -28.76 35.00
CA ARG A 318 -28.94 -30.16 35.38
C ARG A 318 -27.95 -31.16 34.76
N HIS A 319 -27.38 -30.85 33.60
CA HIS A 319 -26.36 -31.67 32.92
C HIS A 319 -24.98 -31.02 32.87
N ARG A 320 -24.74 -29.99 33.69
CA ARG A 320 -23.55 -29.12 33.62
C ARG A 320 -22.25 -29.90 33.59
N THR A 321 -22.10 -30.91 34.43
CA THR A 321 -20.88 -31.75 34.48
C THR A 321 -20.70 -32.64 33.25
N GLY A 322 -21.79 -33.11 32.64
CA GLY A 322 -21.76 -33.91 31.40
C GLY A 322 -21.50 -33.07 30.15
N ILE A 323 -22.14 -31.90 30.06
CA ILE A 323 -21.96 -30.93 28.97
C ILE A 323 -20.52 -30.36 29.02
N SER A 324 -20.05 -29.97 30.20
CA SER A 324 -18.68 -29.47 30.40
C SER A 324 -17.64 -30.52 29.96
N ARG A 325 -17.79 -31.79 30.37
CA ARG A 325 -16.90 -32.89 29.94
C ARG A 325 -16.96 -33.16 28.43
N ALA A 326 -18.16 -33.14 27.83
CA ALA A 326 -18.33 -33.32 26.38
C ALA A 326 -17.72 -32.15 25.57
N VAL A 327 -17.86 -30.92 26.07
CA VAL A 327 -17.24 -29.72 25.49
C VAL A 327 -15.72 -29.78 25.62
N TYR A 328 -15.17 -30.18 26.78
CA TYR A 328 -13.71 -30.37 26.94
C TYR A 328 -13.16 -31.50 26.06
N LEU A 329 -13.89 -32.60 25.87
CA LEU A 329 -13.54 -33.68 24.93
C LEU A 329 -13.60 -33.23 23.47
N ALA A 330 -14.63 -32.47 23.08
CA ALA A 330 -14.74 -31.88 21.75
C ALA A 330 -13.64 -30.84 21.49
N LEU A 331 -13.27 -30.07 22.51
CA LEU A 331 -12.13 -29.15 22.52
C LEU A 331 -10.81 -29.88 22.30
N PHE A 332 -10.58 -30.97 23.03
CA PHE A 332 -9.38 -31.78 22.87
C PHE A 332 -9.33 -32.39 21.46
N ALA A 333 -10.45 -32.88 20.95
CA ALA A 333 -10.54 -33.44 19.59
C ALA A 333 -10.34 -32.36 18.50
N ALA A 334 -10.92 -31.17 18.65
CA ALA A 334 -10.76 -30.07 17.70
C ALA A 334 -9.35 -29.47 17.72
N LEU A 335 -8.75 -29.35 18.91
CA LEU A 335 -7.36 -28.94 19.09
C LEU A 335 -6.41 -29.99 18.49
N ALA A 336 -6.63 -31.27 18.78
CA ALA A 336 -5.87 -32.37 18.20
C ALA A 336 -6.00 -32.41 16.67
N LYS A 337 -7.19 -32.18 16.11
CA LYS A 337 -7.41 -32.09 14.67
C LYS A 337 -6.73 -30.88 14.04
N ARG A 338 -6.72 -29.70 14.70
CA ARG A 338 -5.95 -28.53 14.23
C ARG A 338 -4.45 -28.78 14.28
N VAL A 339 -3.95 -29.36 15.35
CA VAL A 339 -2.53 -29.72 15.48
C VAL A 339 -2.15 -30.74 14.41
N HIS A 340 -3.00 -31.73 14.17
CA HIS A 340 -2.81 -32.72 13.12
C HIS A 340 -2.79 -32.09 11.72
N ASN A 341 -3.74 -31.20 11.41
CA ASN A 341 -3.80 -30.50 10.13
C ASN A 341 -2.59 -29.56 9.93
N ALA A 342 -2.16 -28.85 10.97
CA ALA A 342 -0.97 -27.99 10.91
C ALA A 342 0.31 -28.80 10.70
N ILE A 343 0.42 -29.97 11.34
CA ILE A 343 1.53 -30.92 11.14
C ILE A 343 1.48 -31.53 9.73
N SER A 344 0.29 -31.85 9.20
CA SER A 344 0.14 -32.37 7.84
C SER A 344 0.47 -31.33 6.78
N GLU A 345 0.09 -30.06 6.97
CA GLU A 345 0.46 -28.95 6.09
C GLU A 345 1.97 -28.69 6.13
N GLN A 346 2.60 -28.72 7.32
CA GLN A 346 4.07 -28.66 7.42
C GLN A 346 4.75 -29.85 6.74
N LYS A 347 4.24 -31.08 6.90
CA LYS A 347 4.80 -32.27 6.24
C LYS A 347 4.64 -32.19 4.72
N ALA A 348 3.50 -31.75 4.21
CA ALA A 348 3.27 -31.54 2.78
C ALA A 348 4.18 -30.45 2.20
N ALA A 349 4.36 -29.34 2.91
CA ALA A 349 5.30 -28.28 2.53
C ALA A 349 6.76 -28.78 2.52
N THR A 350 7.13 -29.66 3.45
CA THR A 350 8.48 -30.26 3.53
C THR A 350 8.70 -31.28 2.41
N GLN A 351 7.70 -32.10 2.08
CA GLN A 351 7.75 -33.03 0.94
C GLN A 351 7.85 -32.33 -0.42
N HIS A 352 7.15 -31.20 -0.61
CA HIS A 352 7.29 -30.38 -1.82
C HIS A 352 8.69 -29.78 -1.98
N VAL A 353 9.42 -29.55 -0.88
CA VAL A 353 10.81 -29.07 -0.89
C VAL A 353 11.79 -30.23 -1.17
N GLU A 354 11.53 -31.44 -0.69
CA GLU A 354 12.35 -32.63 -0.98
C GLU A 354 12.18 -33.15 -2.42
N LEU A 355 10.97 -33.09 -2.98
CA LEU A 355 10.72 -33.45 -4.38
C LEU A 355 11.44 -32.53 -5.38
N ARG A 356 11.75 -31.28 -4.98
CA ARG A 356 12.55 -30.33 -5.76
C ARG A 356 14.07 -30.54 -5.67
N ARG A 357 14.56 -31.42 -4.79
CA ARG A 357 15.99 -31.68 -4.59
C ARG A 357 16.52 -32.92 -5.33
N ARG A 358 15.72 -33.61 -6.14
CA ARG A 358 16.22 -34.71 -6.98
C ARG A 358 16.89 -34.16 -8.26
N PRO A 359 18.13 -34.56 -8.58
CA PRO A 359 18.80 -34.14 -9.80
C PRO A 359 18.48 -35.07 -11.00
N GLY A 360 18.29 -34.47 -12.18
CA GLY A 360 18.04 -35.11 -13.49
C GLY A 360 16.57 -35.01 -13.91
N THR A 361 16.16 -34.50 -15.08
CA THR A 361 16.78 -34.47 -16.42
C THR A 361 16.36 -33.22 -17.19
N SER A 362 17.26 -32.74 -18.04
CA SER A 362 17.14 -31.61 -18.95
C SER A 362 16.01 -31.74 -19.98
N SER A 363 15.15 -30.73 -20.07
CA SER A 363 14.41 -30.41 -21.30
C SER A 363 14.46 -28.90 -21.53
N LEU A 364 14.98 -28.53 -22.70
CA LEU A 364 15.05 -27.18 -23.26
C LEU A 364 13.64 -26.59 -23.41
N GLY A 365 13.48 -25.30 -23.07
CA GLY A 365 12.29 -24.52 -23.41
C GLY A 365 11.89 -23.53 -22.31
N ASP A 366 11.91 -22.26 -22.67
CA ASP A 366 11.45 -21.07 -21.95
C ASP A 366 12.30 -20.56 -20.78
N ALA A 367 12.94 -19.42 -21.03
CA ALA A 367 13.50 -18.52 -20.04
C ALA A 367 12.38 -18.01 -19.12
N GLU A 368 12.04 -18.79 -18.09
CA GLU A 368 11.26 -18.30 -16.96
C GLU A 368 12.04 -17.14 -16.31
N GLN A 369 11.48 -15.94 -16.38
CA GLN A 369 11.90 -14.83 -15.53
C GLN A 369 11.98 -15.32 -14.07
N PRO A 370 13.04 -14.97 -13.31
CA PRO A 370 13.18 -15.46 -11.95
C PRO A 370 11.98 -14.99 -11.12
N ARG A 371 11.11 -15.94 -10.75
CA ARG A 371 9.96 -15.67 -9.88
C ARG A 371 10.48 -15.08 -8.58
N ARG A 372 10.25 -13.78 -8.37
CA ARG A 372 10.65 -13.03 -7.16
C ARG A 372 10.19 -13.81 -5.93
N LYS A 373 11.13 -14.19 -5.06
CA LYS A 373 10.90 -14.85 -3.77
C LYS A 373 9.82 -14.06 -3.01
N ARG A 374 8.65 -14.66 -2.79
CA ARG A 374 7.62 -14.05 -1.94
C ARG A 374 8.13 -14.03 -0.52
N VAL A 375 8.19 -12.84 0.08
CA VAL A 375 8.50 -12.68 1.51
C VAL A 375 7.25 -13.08 2.29
N GLU A 376 7.08 -14.39 2.49
CA GLU A 376 6.08 -14.96 3.39
C GLU A 376 6.73 -15.23 4.76
N ILE A 377 5.93 -15.26 5.83
CA ILE A 377 6.37 -15.60 7.20
C ILE A 377 6.73 -17.08 7.23
N ASN A 378 7.91 -17.40 6.72
CA ASN A 378 8.42 -18.76 6.55
C ASN A 378 9.52 -19.06 7.57
N ARG A 379 9.99 -20.31 7.63
CA ARG A 379 11.13 -20.71 8.47
C ARG A 379 12.38 -19.86 8.21
N GLU A 380 12.57 -19.40 6.98
CA GLU A 380 13.65 -18.50 6.56
C GLU A 380 13.55 -17.13 7.25
N PHE A 381 12.35 -16.55 7.37
CA PHE A 381 12.13 -15.30 8.10
C PHE A 381 12.60 -15.40 9.55
N PHE A 382 12.19 -16.45 10.28
CA PHE A 382 12.61 -16.62 11.68
C PHE A 382 14.11 -16.84 11.83
N LYS A 383 14.74 -17.57 10.89
CA LYS A 383 16.21 -17.74 10.87
C LYS A 383 16.90 -16.38 10.71
N ASN A 384 16.45 -15.57 9.77
CA ASN A 384 17.02 -14.25 9.48
C ASN A 384 16.76 -13.27 10.62
N LEU A 385 15.56 -13.28 11.21
CA LEU A 385 15.22 -12.47 12.37
C LEU A 385 16.08 -12.84 13.57
N LEU A 386 16.27 -14.14 13.87
CA LEU A 386 17.14 -14.59 14.97
C LEU A 386 18.60 -14.18 14.75
N ARG A 387 19.07 -14.20 13.50
CA ARG A 387 20.41 -13.69 13.15
C ARG A 387 20.54 -12.21 13.46
N LEU A 388 19.57 -11.38 13.04
CA LEU A 388 19.56 -9.94 13.32
C LEU A 388 19.39 -9.65 14.82
N LEU A 389 18.54 -10.39 15.53
CA LEU A 389 18.36 -10.28 16.97
C LEU A 389 19.66 -10.58 17.74
N LYS A 390 20.48 -11.52 17.27
CA LYS A 390 21.79 -11.80 17.87
C LYS A 390 22.77 -10.63 17.72
N ILE A 391 22.65 -9.83 16.66
CA ILE A 391 23.47 -8.63 16.45
C ILE A 391 22.97 -7.49 17.36
N VAL A 392 21.65 -7.30 17.37
CA VAL A 392 20.99 -6.19 18.08
C VAL A 392 20.97 -6.41 19.60
N ILE A 393 20.82 -7.65 20.06
CA ILE A 393 20.81 -8.07 21.47
C ILE A 393 21.91 -9.14 21.66
N PRO A 394 23.18 -8.73 21.83
CA PRO A 394 24.31 -9.66 21.81
C PRO A 394 24.40 -10.59 23.02
N GLY A 395 23.79 -10.23 24.15
CA GLY A 395 23.87 -11.04 25.36
C GLY A 395 23.10 -10.49 26.55
N TRP A 396 23.20 -11.21 27.68
CA TRP A 396 22.30 -11.03 28.81
C TRP A 396 22.67 -9.80 29.68
N ARG A 397 23.92 -9.34 29.56
CA ARG A 397 24.43 -8.11 30.18
C ARG A 397 24.32 -6.88 29.27
N SER A 398 23.71 -7.02 28.10
CA SER A 398 23.54 -5.91 27.15
C SER A 398 22.61 -4.82 27.71
N LYS A 399 22.81 -3.57 27.28
CA LYS A 399 21.95 -2.45 27.69
C LYS A 399 20.55 -2.63 27.10
N GLU A 400 20.49 -3.19 25.91
CA GLU A 400 19.32 -3.48 25.10
C GLU A 400 18.41 -4.49 25.81
N LEU A 401 18.96 -5.60 26.32
CA LEU A 401 18.15 -6.55 27.09
C LEU A 401 17.62 -5.96 28.40
N ARG A 402 18.41 -5.15 29.11
CA ARG A 402 17.92 -4.47 30.34
C ARG A 402 16.76 -3.53 30.05
N LEU A 403 16.82 -2.78 28.94
CA LEU A 403 15.72 -1.94 28.48
C LEU A 403 14.48 -2.79 28.14
N LEU A 404 14.65 -3.94 27.49
CA LEU A 404 13.56 -4.86 27.16
C LEU A 404 12.91 -5.48 28.40
N ILE A 405 13.70 -5.87 29.41
CA ILE A 405 13.20 -6.36 30.70
C ILE A 405 12.40 -5.26 31.41
N SER A 406 12.96 -4.05 31.51
CA SER A 406 12.25 -2.90 32.10
C SER A 406 10.92 -2.64 31.38
N HIS A 407 10.94 -2.64 30.04
CA HIS A 407 9.74 -2.48 29.22
C HIS A 407 8.69 -3.57 29.49
N SER A 408 9.12 -4.83 29.63
CA SER A 408 8.26 -5.97 30.00
C SER A 408 7.57 -5.74 31.36
N VAL A 409 8.31 -5.21 32.34
CA VAL A 409 7.78 -4.92 33.69
C VAL A 409 6.71 -3.83 33.63
N PHE A 410 6.96 -2.73 32.91
CA PHE A 410 5.96 -1.68 32.73
C PHE A 410 4.72 -2.15 31.96
N LEU A 411 4.88 -3.13 31.07
CA LEU A 411 3.78 -3.72 30.31
C LEU A 411 2.86 -4.54 31.23
N VAL A 412 3.44 -5.35 32.13
CA VAL A 412 2.68 -6.05 33.18
C VAL A 412 2.01 -5.06 34.14
N LEU A 413 2.75 -4.04 34.60
CA LEU A 413 2.21 -3.00 35.48
C LEU A 413 1.02 -2.28 34.82
N ARG A 414 1.09 -2.00 33.52
CA ARG A 414 0.00 -1.37 32.76
C ARG A 414 -1.25 -2.23 32.73
N THR A 415 -1.12 -3.53 32.49
CA THR A 415 -2.26 -4.46 32.49
C THR A 415 -2.88 -4.59 33.88
N LEU A 416 -2.07 -4.68 34.93
CA LEU A 416 -2.55 -4.70 36.32
C LEU A 416 -3.27 -3.41 36.72
N LEU A 417 -2.73 -2.24 36.37
CA LEU A 417 -3.39 -0.95 36.60
C LEU A 417 -4.70 -0.84 35.81
N SER A 418 -4.76 -1.39 34.60
CA SER A 418 -5.98 -1.38 33.77
C SER A 418 -7.09 -2.25 34.37
N LEU A 419 -6.75 -3.43 34.90
CA LEU A 419 -7.67 -4.28 35.68
C LEU A 419 -8.18 -3.55 36.91
N TYR A 420 -7.27 -2.93 37.68
CA TYR A 420 -7.62 -2.23 38.90
C TYR A 420 -8.55 -1.04 38.63
N VAL A 421 -8.30 -0.29 37.55
CA VAL A 421 -9.19 0.78 37.09
C VAL A 421 -10.57 0.24 36.71
N ALA A 422 -10.65 -0.95 36.08
CA ALA A 422 -11.94 -1.56 35.75
C ALA A 422 -12.74 -1.97 37.01
N GLU A 423 -12.07 -2.50 38.05
CA GLU A 423 -12.69 -2.80 39.35
C GLU A 423 -13.18 -1.53 40.07
N LEU A 424 -12.36 -0.48 40.08
CA LEU A 424 -12.74 0.82 40.67
C LEU A 424 -13.95 1.43 39.97
N ASP A 425 -14.01 1.35 38.65
CA ASP A 425 -15.15 1.82 37.85
C ASP A 425 -16.44 1.07 38.22
N GLY A 426 -16.37 -0.25 38.41
CA GLY A 426 -17.48 -1.06 38.91
C GLY A 426 -17.96 -0.59 40.30
N ARG A 427 -17.04 -0.37 41.24
CA ARG A 427 -17.35 0.11 42.60
C ARG A 427 -17.96 1.51 42.62
N LEU A 428 -17.49 2.40 41.74
CA LEU A 428 -18.05 3.74 41.57
C LEU A 428 -19.51 3.68 41.13
N VAL A 429 -19.82 2.90 40.10
CA VAL A 429 -21.19 2.71 39.62
C VAL A 429 -22.06 2.02 40.68
N SER A 430 -21.53 1.03 41.41
CA SER A 430 -22.19 0.37 42.54
C SER A 430 -22.59 1.36 43.64
N SER A 431 -21.67 2.26 44.01
CA SER A 431 -21.88 3.31 45.02
C SER A 431 -22.93 4.34 44.58
N LEU A 432 -22.93 4.68 43.28
CA LEU A 432 -23.92 5.56 42.66
C LEU A 432 -25.33 4.94 42.72
N VAL A 433 -25.49 3.69 42.29
CA VAL A 433 -26.78 2.98 42.28
C VAL A 433 -27.31 2.75 43.70
N ARG A 434 -26.42 2.59 44.69
CA ARG A 434 -26.77 2.46 46.11
C ARG A 434 -27.07 3.79 46.82
N GLY A 435 -26.93 4.93 46.12
CA GLY A 435 -27.19 6.26 46.69
C GLY A 435 -26.14 6.72 47.72
N LYS A 436 -24.94 6.13 47.73
CA LYS A 436 -23.88 6.44 48.70
C LYS A 436 -22.95 7.54 48.20
N GLY A 437 -23.40 8.80 48.26
CA GLY A 437 -22.66 9.95 47.72
C GLY A 437 -21.25 10.15 48.27
N LYS A 438 -21.00 9.87 49.56
CA LYS A 438 -19.66 9.99 50.17
C LYS A 438 -18.68 8.94 49.64
N GLU A 439 -19.10 7.68 49.54
CA GLU A 439 -18.28 6.60 48.97
C GLU A 439 -18.00 6.83 47.48
N PHE A 440 -18.97 7.36 46.74
CA PHE A 440 -18.79 7.77 45.35
C PHE A 440 -17.74 8.89 45.20
N LEU A 441 -17.82 9.96 46.00
CA LEU A 441 -16.89 11.08 45.92
C LEU A 441 -15.46 10.67 46.30
N LEU A 442 -15.29 9.88 47.37
CA LEU A 442 -14.00 9.31 47.76
C LEU A 442 -13.45 8.35 46.70
N GLY A 443 -14.31 7.53 46.10
CA GLY A 443 -13.94 6.67 44.99
C GLY A 443 -13.43 7.45 43.78
N LEU A 444 -14.01 8.62 43.49
CA LEU A 444 -13.61 9.46 42.36
C LEU A 444 -12.25 10.10 42.61
N VAL A 445 -11.99 10.58 43.83
CA VAL A 445 -10.66 11.07 44.24
C VAL A 445 -9.62 9.97 44.10
N TRP A 446 -9.93 8.75 44.56
CA TRP A 446 -9.02 7.61 44.43
C TRP A 446 -8.78 7.22 42.97
N TRP A 447 -9.82 7.26 42.14
CA TRP A 447 -9.71 7.04 40.70
C TRP A 447 -8.75 8.03 40.03
N MET A 448 -8.81 9.31 40.41
CA MET A 448 -7.87 10.34 39.92
C MET A 448 -6.43 10.09 40.41
N ILE A 449 -6.24 9.63 41.64
CA ILE A 449 -4.91 9.28 42.18
C ILE A 449 -4.30 8.12 41.39
N VAL A 450 -5.09 7.09 41.08
CA VAL A 450 -4.67 5.92 40.29
C VAL A 450 -4.38 6.27 38.83
N ALA A 451 -5.02 7.32 38.29
CA ALA A 451 -4.77 7.78 36.94
C ALA A 451 -3.31 8.27 36.75
N VAL A 452 -2.67 8.83 37.78
CA VAL A 452 -1.27 9.33 37.72
C VAL A 452 -0.25 8.23 37.43
N PRO A 453 -0.15 7.13 38.22
CA PRO A 453 0.76 6.03 37.89
C PRO A 453 0.35 5.32 36.60
N ALA A 454 -0.94 5.28 36.24
CA ALA A 454 -1.41 4.70 34.99
C ALA A 454 -0.92 5.50 33.76
N THR A 455 -1.01 6.83 33.78
CA THR A 455 -0.51 7.70 32.70
C THR A 455 1.01 7.67 32.64
N PHE A 456 1.70 7.72 33.79
CA PHE A 456 3.16 7.58 33.86
C PHE A 456 3.62 6.26 33.21
N THR A 457 2.98 5.14 33.55
CA THR A 457 3.28 3.82 32.97
C THR A 457 3.12 3.83 31.45
N ASN A 458 2.06 4.48 30.93
CA ASN A 458 1.84 4.57 29.49
C ASN A 458 2.92 5.39 28.77
N SER A 459 3.28 6.55 29.32
CA SER A 459 4.36 7.38 28.80
C SER A 459 5.71 6.66 28.87
N MET A 460 5.95 5.89 29.93
CA MET A 460 7.19 5.14 30.12
C MET A 460 7.31 3.98 29.12
N LEU A 461 6.19 3.32 28.76
CA LEU A 461 6.17 2.33 27.68
C LEU A 461 6.56 2.95 26.34
N SER A 462 5.98 4.10 25.98
CA SER A 462 6.35 4.81 24.75
C SER A 462 7.82 5.24 24.76
N TYR A 463 8.32 5.75 25.89
CA TYR A 463 9.74 6.11 26.04
C TYR A 463 10.67 4.91 25.83
N HIS A 464 10.37 3.76 26.45
CA HIS A 464 11.18 2.54 26.29
C HIS A 464 11.15 2.03 24.85
N GLN A 465 9.99 2.06 24.18
CA GLN A 465 9.87 1.67 22.78
C GLN A 465 10.79 2.53 21.88
N CYS A 466 10.74 3.85 22.02
CA CYS A 466 11.63 4.74 21.26
C CYS A 466 13.11 4.51 21.61
N LYS A 467 13.43 4.28 22.89
CA LYS A 467 14.81 4.05 23.35
C LYS A 467 15.37 2.72 22.84
N LEU A 468 14.55 1.69 22.77
CA LEU A 468 14.87 0.39 22.19
C LEU A 468 15.14 0.55 20.69
N SER A 469 14.24 1.17 19.93
CA SER A 469 14.44 1.42 18.49
C SER A 469 15.79 2.12 18.22
N LEU A 470 16.08 3.21 18.94
CA LEU A 470 17.34 3.94 18.78
C LEU A 470 18.57 3.05 19.07
N SER A 471 18.50 2.24 20.12
CA SER A 471 19.60 1.36 20.52
C SER A 471 19.82 0.24 19.49
N TYR A 472 18.72 -0.31 18.96
CA TYR A 472 18.74 -1.31 17.89
C TYR A 472 19.34 -0.75 16.61
N ARG A 473 18.88 0.45 16.21
CA ARG A 473 19.39 1.15 15.02
C ARG A 473 20.88 1.40 15.14
N LYS A 474 21.33 1.96 16.25
CA LYS A 474 22.75 2.26 16.47
C LYS A 474 23.62 1.01 16.30
N ARG A 475 23.29 -0.08 17.00
CA ARG A 475 24.05 -1.35 16.92
C ARG A 475 24.11 -1.92 15.51
N LEU A 476 22.95 -1.94 14.85
CA LEU A 476 22.84 -2.53 13.52
C LEU A 476 23.55 -1.67 12.47
N THR A 477 23.43 -0.34 12.54
CA THR A 477 24.16 0.59 11.67
C THR A 477 25.67 0.50 11.91
N ASP A 478 26.14 0.50 13.16
CA ASP A 478 27.57 0.35 13.48
C ASP A 478 28.12 -0.96 12.89
N TYR A 479 27.41 -2.09 13.08
CA TYR A 479 27.80 -3.39 12.53
C TYR A 479 27.82 -3.41 10.99
N ILE A 480 26.81 -2.81 10.35
CA ILE A 480 26.75 -2.73 8.88
C ILE A 480 27.85 -1.81 8.35
N HIS A 481 28.12 -0.67 8.97
CA HIS A 481 29.16 0.27 8.55
C HIS A 481 30.55 -0.35 8.63
N ASP A 482 30.87 -1.03 9.73
CA ASP A 482 32.15 -1.73 9.90
C ASP A 482 32.37 -2.72 8.74
N LYS A 483 31.32 -3.46 8.38
CA LYS A 483 31.41 -4.44 7.29
C LYS A 483 31.39 -3.78 5.90
N TYR A 484 30.59 -2.73 5.71
CA TYR A 484 30.40 -2.05 4.42
C TYR A 484 31.66 -1.32 3.98
N LEU A 485 32.36 -0.71 4.93
CA LEU A 485 33.61 0.00 4.69
C LEU A 485 34.84 -0.91 4.77
N SER A 486 34.72 -2.13 5.32
CA SER A 486 35.81 -3.11 5.30
C SER A 486 36.05 -3.68 3.89
N ASN A 487 37.32 -3.94 3.55
CA ASN A 487 37.76 -4.66 2.35
C ASN A 487 37.14 -4.16 1.02
N MET A 488 36.87 -2.85 0.89
CA MET A 488 36.24 -2.25 -0.30
C MET A 488 34.85 -2.84 -0.64
N THR A 489 34.15 -3.39 0.35
CA THR A 489 32.84 -4.03 0.14
C THR A 489 31.81 -3.06 -0.45
N PHE A 490 31.87 -1.78 -0.10
CA PHE A 490 31.02 -0.74 -0.70
C PHE A 490 31.15 -0.65 -2.23
N TYR A 491 32.37 -0.79 -2.77
CA TYR A 491 32.61 -0.81 -4.21
C TYR A 491 32.10 -2.11 -4.83
N ALA A 492 32.39 -3.23 -4.18
CA ALA A 492 32.00 -4.55 -4.64
C ALA A 492 30.47 -4.69 -4.77
N ILE A 493 29.70 -4.24 -3.76
CA ILE A 493 28.23 -4.26 -3.80
C ILE A 493 27.69 -3.42 -4.97
N SER A 494 28.30 -2.25 -5.23
CA SER A 494 27.75 -1.33 -6.23
C SER A 494 28.17 -1.65 -7.67
N ALA A 495 29.36 -2.20 -7.89
CA ALA A 495 29.97 -2.33 -9.22
C ALA A 495 30.10 -3.78 -9.71
N LEU A 496 30.21 -4.74 -8.80
CA LEU A 496 30.51 -6.15 -9.12
C LEU A 496 29.33 -7.10 -8.91
N ASP A 497 28.29 -6.69 -8.18
CA ASP A 497 27.16 -7.56 -7.83
C ASP A 497 25.83 -6.87 -8.16
N ASP A 498 24.91 -7.60 -8.80
CA ASP A 498 23.62 -7.05 -9.23
C ASP A 498 22.46 -7.45 -8.30
N ARG A 499 22.71 -8.21 -7.23
CA ARG A 499 21.67 -8.67 -6.30
C ARG A 499 21.06 -7.50 -5.53
N ILE A 500 21.86 -6.48 -5.23
CA ILE A 500 21.45 -5.28 -4.49
C ILE A 500 21.70 -4.04 -5.35
N LYS A 501 20.63 -3.33 -5.72
CA LYS A 501 20.73 -2.12 -6.55
C LYS A 501 20.97 -0.84 -5.75
N ASN A 502 20.27 -0.68 -4.61
CA ASN A 502 20.26 0.55 -3.82
C ASN A 502 20.74 0.26 -2.38
N PRO A 503 22.05 0.03 -2.17
CA PRO A 503 22.58 -0.29 -0.84
C PRO A 503 22.43 0.89 0.14
N ASP A 504 22.48 2.12 -0.35
CA ASP A 504 22.26 3.35 0.40
C ASP A 504 20.88 3.37 1.10
N GLN A 505 19.82 3.03 0.38
CA GLN A 505 18.46 2.94 0.91
C GLN A 505 18.35 1.83 1.95
N LEU A 506 19.00 0.68 1.72
CA LEU A 506 18.98 -0.44 2.66
C LEU A 506 19.65 -0.06 3.99
N VAL A 507 20.81 0.59 3.92
CA VAL A 507 21.60 0.98 5.10
C VAL A 507 20.93 2.12 5.89
N THR A 508 20.36 3.11 5.21
CA THR A 508 19.84 4.33 5.87
C THR A 508 18.37 4.22 6.26
N VAL A 509 17.50 3.75 5.35
CA VAL A 509 16.05 3.73 5.55
C VAL A 509 15.59 2.40 6.13
N ASP A 510 15.95 1.28 5.51
CA ASP A 510 15.42 -0.02 5.91
C ASP A 510 15.94 -0.48 7.28
N VAL A 511 17.20 -0.17 7.64
CA VAL A 511 17.73 -0.42 8.99
C VAL A 511 16.97 0.39 10.05
N SER A 512 16.61 1.65 9.76
CA SER A 512 15.80 2.46 10.68
C SER A 512 14.40 1.86 10.80
N ARG A 513 13.74 1.57 9.68
CA ARG A 513 12.38 0.99 9.65
C ARG A 513 12.32 -0.38 10.32
N PHE A 514 13.34 -1.22 10.15
CA PHE A 514 13.50 -2.49 10.85
C PHE A 514 13.56 -2.27 12.37
N SER A 515 14.38 -1.32 12.82
CA SER A 515 14.60 -1.05 14.25
C SER A 515 13.34 -0.49 14.92
N ASP A 516 12.64 0.42 14.25
CA ASP A 516 11.35 0.97 14.69
C ASP A 516 10.28 -0.13 14.76
N SER A 517 10.13 -0.89 13.67
CA SER A 517 9.13 -1.97 13.57
C SER A 517 9.40 -3.08 14.58
N LEU A 518 10.65 -3.46 14.84
CA LEU A 518 11.00 -4.48 15.82
C LEU A 518 10.67 -4.05 17.26
N ALA A 519 10.97 -2.80 17.61
CA ALA A 519 10.67 -2.26 18.93
C ALA A 519 9.15 -2.09 19.16
N GLU A 520 8.43 -1.65 18.13
CA GLU A 520 6.97 -1.52 18.16
C GLU A 520 6.26 -2.87 18.24
N LEU A 521 6.69 -3.84 17.43
CA LEU A 521 6.08 -5.17 17.38
C LEU A 521 6.10 -5.87 18.73
N TYR A 522 7.17 -5.69 19.51
CA TYR A 522 7.24 -6.26 20.86
C TYR A 522 6.09 -5.76 21.73
N SER A 523 5.84 -4.45 21.78
CA SER A 523 4.71 -3.87 22.53
C SER A 523 3.36 -4.31 21.97
N ASN A 524 3.22 -4.30 20.65
CA ASN A 524 1.96 -4.59 19.95
C ASN A 524 1.58 -6.07 19.98
N LEU A 525 2.52 -6.98 20.25
CA LEU A 525 2.25 -8.39 20.50
C LEU A 525 2.15 -8.71 22.00
N ALA A 526 3.16 -8.31 22.78
CA ALA A 526 3.24 -8.74 24.18
C ALA A 526 2.07 -8.19 25.01
N LYS A 527 1.66 -6.94 24.78
CA LYS A 527 0.56 -6.33 25.54
C LYS A 527 -0.77 -6.98 25.23
N PRO A 528 -1.22 -7.11 23.97
CA PRO A 528 -2.49 -7.77 23.68
C PRO A 528 -2.52 -9.24 24.08
N ILE A 529 -1.42 -9.97 23.98
CA ILE A 529 -1.33 -11.36 24.45
C ILE A 529 -1.51 -11.40 25.97
N LEU A 530 -0.82 -10.53 26.72
CA LEU A 530 -0.95 -10.45 28.17
C LEU A 530 -2.38 -10.05 28.58
N ASP A 531 -2.92 -9.00 27.98
CA ASP A 531 -4.29 -8.53 28.20
C ASP A 531 -5.29 -9.65 27.90
N MET A 532 -5.14 -10.34 26.77
CA MET A 532 -6.00 -11.47 26.38
C MET A 532 -5.92 -12.60 27.40
N CYS A 533 -4.73 -13.01 27.85
CA CYS A 533 -4.59 -14.07 28.85
C CYS A 533 -5.23 -13.67 30.18
N ILE A 534 -4.95 -12.45 30.67
CA ILE A 534 -5.39 -11.98 31.98
C ILE A 534 -6.90 -11.69 32.00
N TYR A 535 -7.44 -11.01 30.98
CA TYR A 535 -8.87 -10.71 30.91
C TYR A 535 -9.70 -11.97 30.69
N ASN A 536 -9.27 -12.90 29.82
CA ASN A 536 -9.98 -14.17 29.65
C ASN A 536 -9.95 -15.02 30.92
N TYR A 537 -8.81 -15.06 31.64
CA TYR A 537 -8.73 -15.74 32.92
C TYR A 537 -9.68 -15.12 33.95
N THR A 538 -9.71 -13.79 34.07
CA THR A 538 -10.57 -13.09 35.04
C THR A 538 -12.05 -13.23 34.69
N LEU A 539 -12.40 -13.10 33.40
CA LEU A 539 -13.76 -13.28 32.90
C LEU A 539 -14.25 -14.71 33.08
N SER A 540 -13.36 -15.71 32.96
CA SER A 540 -13.69 -17.12 33.23
C SER A 540 -14.12 -17.38 34.68
N LYS A 541 -13.57 -16.63 35.64
CA LYS A 541 -13.96 -16.71 37.05
C LYS A 541 -15.34 -16.11 37.30
N ASN A 542 -15.66 -15.01 36.61
CA ASN A 542 -16.89 -14.25 36.86
C ASN A 542 -18.10 -14.79 36.11
N VAL A 543 -17.93 -15.23 34.85
CA VAL A 543 -19.04 -15.67 33.97
C VAL A 543 -19.07 -17.20 33.79
N GLY A 544 -17.98 -17.89 34.14
CA GLY A 544 -17.81 -19.34 33.94
C GLY A 544 -17.13 -19.67 32.61
N GLY A 545 -16.27 -20.69 32.61
CA GLY A 545 -15.43 -21.06 31.45
C GLY A 545 -16.20 -21.49 30.20
N GLU A 546 -17.44 -21.98 30.35
CA GLU A 546 -18.26 -22.51 29.25
C GLU A 546 -18.80 -21.38 28.35
N GLY A 547 -19.23 -20.25 28.92
CA GLY A 547 -19.66 -19.08 28.16
C GLY A 547 -18.49 -18.36 27.48
N LEU A 548 -17.33 -18.35 28.13
CA LEU A 548 -16.08 -17.83 27.55
C LEU A 548 -15.64 -18.65 26.33
N PHE A 549 -15.80 -19.97 26.38
CA PHE A 549 -15.47 -20.86 25.28
C PHE A 549 -16.32 -20.61 24.03
N ILE A 550 -17.64 -20.48 24.19
CA ILE A 550 -18.55 -20.19 23.07
C ILE A 550 -18.19 -18.84 22.44
N MET A 551 -17.91 -17.82 23.26
CA MET A 551 -17.44 -16.53 22.78
C MET A 551 -16.12 -16.62 22.03
N SER A 552 -15.13 -17.33 22.59
CA SER A 552 -13.83 -17.53 21.94
C SER A 552 -13.96 -18.25 20.59
N LEU A 553 -14.87 -19.23 20.49
CA LEU A 553 -15.15 -19.94 19.24
C LEU A 553 -15.76 -19.02 18.17
N LEU A 554 -16.75 -18.19 18.54
CA LEU A 554 -17.38 -17.23 17.63
C LEU A 554 -16.41 -16.14 17.17
N VAL A 555 -15.59 -15.62 18.09
CA VAL A 555 -14.51 -14.66 17.80
C VAL A 555 -13.49 -15.30 16.86
N GLN A 556 -13.08 -16.55 17.08
CA GLN A 556 -12.13 -17.24 16.22
C GLN A 556 -12.69 -17.50 14.81
N LEU A 557 -13.98 -17.87 14.71
CA LEU A 557 -14.61 -18.16 13.42
C LEU A 557 -14.75 -16.88 12.59
N SER A 558 -15.18 -15.78 13.21
CA SER A 558 -15.23 -14.46 12.56
C SER A 558 -13.83 -13.94 12.20
N ALA A 559 -12.81 -14.14 13.04
CA ALA A 559 -11.42 -13.79 12.74
C ALA A 559 -10.85 -14.55 11.52
N ASN A 560 -11.21 -15.82 11.35
CA ASN A 560 -10.81 -16.60 10.18
C ASN A 560 -11.44 -16.05 8.88
N VAL A 561 -12.71 -15.68 8.92
CA VAL A 561 -13.39 -15.03 7.78
C VAL A 561 -12.74 -13.68 7.46
N MET A 562 -12.46 -12.87 8.48
CA MET A 562 -11.74 -11.60 8.32
C MET A 562 -10.37 -11.78 7.66
N ARG A 563 -9.62 -12.81 8.05
CA ARG A 563 -8.30 -13.12 7.46
C ARG A 563 -8.41 -13.48 5.99
N MET A 564 -9.45 -14.22 5.59
CA MET A 564 -9.69 -14.57 4.19
C MET A 564 -10.05 -13.33 3.34
N LEU A 565 -10.78 -12.37 3.92
CA LEU A 565 -11.19 -11.14 3.24
C LEU A 565 -10.11 -10.04 3.29
N THR A 566 -9.05 -10.22 4.07
CA THR A 566 -7.99 -9.21 4.24
C THR A 566 -7.10 -9.12 3.00
N PRO A 567 -7.00 -7.94 2.34
CA PRO A 567 -6.11 -7.74 1.19
C PRO A 567 -4.63 -7.89 1.55
N PRO A 568 -3.74 -8.20 0.58
CA PRO A 568 -2.31 -8.31 0.81
C PRO A 568 -1.64 -6.93 0.96
N PHE A 569 -1.87 -6.23 2.08
CA PHE A 569 -1.34 -4.89 2.34
C PHE A 569 0.18 -4.80 2.29
N GLY A 570 0.91 -5.83 2.75
CA GLY A 570 2.37 -5.84 2.71
C GLY A 570 2.94 -5.69 1.30
N LYS A 571 2.28 -6.30 0.29
CA LYS A 571 2.66 -6.13 -1.11
C LYS A 571 2.44 -4.69 -1.58
N TYR A 572 1.34 -4.08 -1.18
CA TYR A 572 1.02 -2.71 -1.54
C TYR A 572 2.03 -1.70 -0.98
N VAL A 573 2.42 -1.86 0.28
CA VAL A 573 3.44 -1.02 0.93
C VAL A 573 4.81 -1.20 0.27
N ALA A 574 5.19 -2.43 -0.09
CA ALA A 574 6.43 -2.69 -0.81
C ALA A 574 6.46 -2.05 -2.20
N ASP A 575 5.35 -2.13 -2.95
CA ASP A 575 5.22 -1.48 -4.26
C ASP A 575 5.21 0.06 -4.13
N GLU A 576 4.61 0.61 -3.07
CA GLU A 576 4.61 2.05 -2.76
C GLU A 576 6.03 2.56 -2.48
N ALA A 577 6.77 1.91 -1.59
CA ALA A 577 8.15 2.28 -1.27
C ALA A 577 9.09 2.20 -2.49
N ARG A 578 8.83 1.26 -3.41
CA ARG A 578 9.57 1.14 -4.66
C ARG A 578 9.29 2.32 -5.60
N LEU A 579 8.03 2.65 -5.84
CA LEU A 579 7.64 3.78 -6.70
C LEU A 579 8.14 5.11 -6.12
N GLU A 580 8.09 5.26 -4.79
CA GLU A 580 8.64 6.42 -4.10
C GLU A 580 10.18 6.50 -4.25
N GLY A 581 10.87 5.36 -4.18
CA GLY A 581 12.31 5.27 -4.45
C GLY A 581 12.68 5.62 -5.90
N GLU A 582 11.92 5.09 -6.87
CA GLU A 582 12.08 5.42 -8.30
C GLU A 582 11.88 6.93 -8.54
N PHE A 583 10.89 7.55 -7.91
CA PHE A 583 10.64 8.99 -7.99
C PHE A 583 11.79 9.83 -7.37
N ARG A 584 12.29 9.44 -6.19
CA ARG A 584 13.47 10.10 -5.56
C ARG A 584 14.73 9.98 -6.42
N PHE A 585 14.92 8.84 -7.06
CA PHE A 585 16.06 8.61 -7.95
C PHE A 585 16.02 9.55 -9.17
N LEU A 586 14.85 9.75 -9.78
CA LEU A 586 14.70 10.72 -10.88
C LEU A 586 15.08 12.14 -10.45
N HIS A 587 14.67 12.56 -9.25
CA HIS A 587 15.08 13.86 -8.70
C HIS A 587 16.59 13.95 -8.42
N SER A 588 17.19 12.87 -7.90
CA SER A 588 18.64 12.85 -7.63
C SER A 588 19.43 12.98 -8.93
N ARG A 589 19.00 12.29 -9.99
CA ARG A 589 19.58 12.42 -11.33
C ARG A 589 19.45 13.84 -11.89
N LEU A 590 18.30 14.50 -11.70
CA LEU A 590 18.10 15.89 -12.12
C LEU A 590 19.12 16.83 -11.45
N ILE A 591 19.40 16.61 -10.16
CA ILE A 591 20.40 17.38 -9.41
C ILE A 591 21.82 17.08 -9.91
N ASP A 592 22.15 15.80 -10.13
CA ASP A 592 23.50 15.40 -10.56
C ASP A 592 23.90 15.94 -11.93
N TYR A 593 22.92 16.17 -12.82
CA TYR A 593 23.12 16.67 -14.19
C TYR A 593 22.47 18.03 -14.42
N SER A 594 22.32 18.84 -13.36
CA SER A 594 21.56 20.09 -13.43
C SER A 594 22.16 21.10 -14.40
N GLU A 595 23.50 21.16 -14.48
CA GLU A 595 24.20 22.07 -15.39
C GLU A 595 24.02 21.66 -16.85
N GLU A 596 24.21 20.38 -17.17
CA GLU A 596 24.02 19.85 -18.52
C GLU A 596 22.57 20.04 -18.98
N ILE A 597 21.59 19.72 -18.12
CA ILE A 597 20.18 19.89 -18.44
C ILE A 597 19.83 21.37 -18.66
N ALA A 598 20.39 22.27 -17.85
CA ALA A 598 20.19 23.72 -18.02
C ALA A 598 20.82 24.24 -19.31
N LEU A 599 22.03 23.80 -19.67
CA LEU A 599 22.71 24.16 -20.92
C LEU A 599 21.91 23.69 -22.15
N TYR A 600 21.37 22.47 -22.12
CA TYR A 600 20.50 21.95 -23.17
C TYR A 600 19.08 22.55 -23.14
N HIS A 601 18.75 23.39 -22.16
CA HIS A 601 17.39 23.89 -21.92
C HIS A 601 16.35 22.74 -21.80
N GLY A 602 16.75 21.58 -21.27
CA GLY A 602 15.97 20.33 -21.25
C GLY A 602 14.94 20.19 -20.13
N HIS A 603 14.62 21.27 -19.42
CA HIS A 603 13.79 21.25 -18.20
C HIS A 603 12.36 20.74 -18.43
N GLU A 604 11.72 21.06 -19.56
CA GLU A 604 10.36 20.56 -19.87
C GLU A 604 10.34 19.04 -20.11
N ALA A 605 11.36 18.48 -20.77
CA ALA A 605 11.46 17.04 -21.01
C ALA A 605 11.69 16.26 -19.71
N GLU A 606 12.49 16.80 -18.80
CA GLU A 606 12.72 16.22 -17.47
C GLU A 606 11.47 16.34 -16.59
N LYS A 607 10.72 17.45 -16.66
CA LYS A 607 9.43 17.61 -15.98
C LYS A 607 8.41 16.55 -16.41
N ASP A 608 8.26 16.30 -17.71
CA ASP A 608 7.38 15.24 -18.24
C ASP A 608 7.74 13.85 -17.69
N THR A 609 9.04 13.60 -17.48
CA THR A 609 9.53 12.33 -16.92
C THR A 609 9.21 12.23 -15.42
N LEU A 610 9.39 13.31 -14.66
CA LEU A 610 9.05 13.40 -13.24
C LEU A 610 7.54 13.26 -13.01
N ASP A 611 6.72 13.93 -13.80
CA ASP A 611 5.25 13.89 -13.69
C ASP A 611 4.70 12.48 -13.96
N LYS A 612 5.28 11.75 -14.92
CA LYS A 612 4.95 10.33 -15.16
C LYS A 612 5.26 9.44 -13.95
N GLY A 613 6.42 9.65 -13.33
CA GLY A 613 6.82 8.96 -12.10
C GLY A 613 5.85 9.23 -10.95
N TYR A 614 5.52 10.51 -10.74
CA TYR A 614 4.61 10.95 -9.69
C TYR A 614 3.17 10.44 -9.90
N PHE A 615 2.63 10.53 -11.12
CA PHE A 615 1.28 10.05 -11.43
C PHE A 615 1.13 8.55 -11.16
N THR A 616 2.16 7.76 -11.48
CA THR A 616 2.18 6.32 -11.21
C THR A 616 2.14 6.02 -9.72
N LEU A 617 2.92 6.77 -8.91
CA LEU A 617 2.90 6.68 -7.45
C LEU A 617 1.52 7.03 -6.87
N ILE A 618 0.95 8.17 -7.27
CA ILE A 618 -0.35 8.64 -6.75
C ILE A 618 -1.49 7.71 -7.14
N LYS A 619 -1.49 7.17 -8.37
CA LYS A 619 -2.49 6.18 -8.81
C LYS A 619 -2.47 4.94 -7.91
N HIS A 620 -1.29 4.47 -7.51
CA HIS A 620 -1.12 3.35 -6.59
C HIS A 620 -1.60 3.69 -5.17
N VAL A 621 -1.19 4.83 -4.62
CA VAL A 621 -1.62 5.30 -3.29
C VAL A 621 -3.15 5.43 -3.21
N ASN A 622 -3.79 6.04 -4.21
CA ASN A 622 -5.26 6.18 -4.29
C ASN A 622 -5.99 4.83 -4.38
N ARG A 623 -5.36 3.81 -5.01
CA ARG A 623 -5.91 2.45 -5.03
C ARG A 623 -5.82 1.79 -3.65
N ILE A 624 -4.73 2.02 -2.91
CA ILE A 624 -4.57 1.51 -1.54
C ILE A 624 -5.60 2.15 -0.61
N LEU A 625 -5.77 3.47 -0.67
CA LEU A 625 -6.71 4.20 0.19
C LEU A 625 -8.15 3.67 0.05
N ARG A 626 -8.62 3.43 -1.18
CA ARG A 626 -9.95 2.85 -1.43
C ARG A 626 -10.10 1.45 -0.82
N ARG A 627 -9.09 0.58 -0.95
CA ARG A 627 -9.13 -0.77 -0.35
C ARG A 627 -9.06 -0.74 1.17
N ARG A 628 -8.30 0.19 1.74
CA ARG A 628 -8.18 0.39 3.20
C ARG A 628 -9.51 0.82 3.81
N LEU A 629 -10.30 1.65 3.12
CA LEU A 629 -11.63 2.07 3.59
C LEU A 629 -12.57 0.87 3.82
N TYR A 630 -12.75 0.01 2.81
CA TYR A 630 -13.65 -1.14 2.92
C TYR A 630 -13.20 -2.15 3.97
N HIS A 631 -11.90 -2.43 4.02
CA HIS A 631 -11.32 -3.34 5.01
C HIS A 631 -11.48 -2.78 6.43
N GLY A 632 -11.17 -1.50 6.65
CA GLY A 632 -11.33 -0.84 7.94
C GLY A 632 -12.78 -0.78 8.42
N PHE A 633 -13.74 -0.54 7.52
CA PHE A 633 -15.18 -0.59 7.87
C PHE A 633 -15.61 -1.99 8.34
N MET A 634 -15.29 -3.02 7.58
CA MET A 634 -15.62 -4.41 7.90
C MET A 634 -15.02 -4.81 9.25
N GLU A 635 -13.77 -4.39 9.49
CA GLU A 635 -13.04 -4.67 10.71
C GLU A 635 -13.63 -3.98 11.95
N ASP A 636 -13.87 -2.68 11.88
CA ASP A 636 -14.49 -1.94 12.97
C ASP A 636 -15.88 -2.50 13.30
N PHE A 637 -16.65 -2.89 12.29
CA PHE A 637 -17.93 -3.55 12.46
C PHE A 637 -17.81 -4.87 13.26
N VAL A 638 -16.89 -5.75 12.87
CA VAL A 638 -16.72 -7.06 13.53
C VAL A 638 -16.16 -6.91 14.94
N ILE A 639 -15.10 -6.12 15.13
CA ILE A 639 -14.39 -6.03 16.42
C ILE A 639 -15.18 -5.20 17.44
N LYS A 640 -15.64 -4.00 17.06
CA LYS A 640 -16.26 -3.06 18.02
C LYS A 640 -17.72 -3.40 18.27
N TYR A 641 -18.47 -3.71 17.20
CA TYR A 641 -19.92 -3.88 17.30
C TYR A 641 -20.33 -5.35 17.43
N PHE A 642 -19.87 -6.25 16.55
CA PHE A 642 -20.29 -7.65 16.58
C PHE A 642 -19.77 -8.39 17.82
N TRP A 643 -18.46 -8.35 18.10
CA TRP A 643 -17.92 -8.96 19.33
C TRP A 643 -18.38 -8.25 20.60
N GLY A 644 -18.53 -6.92 20.55
CA GLY A 644 -19.11 -6.14 21.63
C GLY A 644 -20.53 -6.60 21.98
N ALA A 645 -21.38 -6.81 20.98
CA ALA A 645 -22.76 -7.28 21.16
C ALA A 645 -22.81 -8.72 21.70
N LEU A 646 -22.02 -9.64 21.11
CA LEU A 646 -21.92 -11.03 21.58
C LEU A 646 -21.47 -11.06 23.05
N GLY A 647 -20.51 -10.21 23.40
CA GLY A 647 -20.00 -10.14 24.75
C GLY A 647 -20.95 -9.50 25.76
N LEU A 648 -21.73 -8.50 25.37
CA LEU A 648 -22.82 -7.99 26.21
C LEU A 648 -23.86 -9.07 26.48
N GLY A 649 -24.17 -9.89 25.47
CA GLY A 649 -24.98 -11.10 25.62
C GLY A 649 -24.42 -12.01 26.71
N LEU A 650 -23.13 -12.35 26.63
CA LEU A 650 -22.43 -13.18 27.62
C LEU A 650 -22.47 -12.56 29.03
N CYS A 651 -22.12 -11.29 29.19
CA CYS A 651 -22.07 -10.60 30.48
C CYS A 651 -23.45 -10.42 31.13
N SER A 652 -24.52 -10.49 30.34
CA SER A 652 -25.90 -10.40 30.85
C SER A 652 -26.40 -11.70 31.50
N ILE A 653 -25.80 -12.86 31.20
CA ILE A 653 -26.27 -14.17 31.67
C ILE A 653 -26.32 -14.25 33.22
N PRO A 654 -25.27 -13.87 33.99
CA PRO A 654 -25.32 -13.95 35.45
C PRO A 654 -26.29 -12.96 36.10
N VAL A 655 -26.66 -11.86 35.40
CA VAL A 655 -27.59 -10.85 35.89
C VAL A 655 -29.03 -11.35 35.81
N PHE A 656 -29.37 -12.03 34.71
CA PHE A 656 -30.72 -12.56 34.45
C PHE A 656 -30.92 -13.98 34.99
N PHE A 657 -29.87 -14.79 35.15
CA PHE A 657 -29.93 -16.19 35.60
C PHE A 657 -29.12 -16.42 36.88
N LYS A 658 -29.75 -16.99 37.92
CA LYS A 658 -29.05 -17.38 39.16
C LYS A 658 -28.17 -18.61 38.88
N ILE A 659 -26.86 -18.43 38.96
CA ILE A 659 -25.90 -19.53 38.87
C ILE A 659 -25.90 -20.27 40.23
N PRO A 660 -26.12 -21.59 40.28
CA PRO A 660 -26.11 -22.35 41.53
C PRO A 660 -24.70 -22.33 42.13
N GLY A 661 -24.60 -21.86 43.38
CA GLY A 661 -23.36 -21.72 44.15
C GLY A 661 -22.91 -20.27 44.41
N GLN A 662 -23.56 -19.25 43.83
CA GLN A 662 -23.27 -17.84 44.15
C GLN A 662 -24.25 -17.29 45.21
N VAL A 663 -23.69 -16.66 46.25
CA VAL A 663 -24.41 -16.00 47.35
C VAL A 663 -25.39 -14.96 46.80
N THR A 664 -26.57 -14.80 47.41
CA THR A 664 -27.59 -13.81 47.04
C THR A 664 -27.04 -12.39 47.01
N GLN A 665 -26.61 -11.96 45.81
CA GLN A 665 -26.10 -10.62 45.54
C GLN A 665 -27.22 -9.58 45.45
N THR A 666 -27.00 -8.41 46.08
CA THR A 666 -27.90 -7.25 46.01
C THR A 666 -27.90 -6.64 44.61
N THR A 667 -28.90 -5.81 44.27
CA THR A 667 -28.98 -5.14 42.95
C THR A 667 -27.72 -4.36 42.61
N GLY A 668 -27.06 -3.75 43.61
CA GLY A 668 -25.77 -3.06 43.43
C GLY A 668 -24.62 -4.01 43.04
N ASP A 669 -24.50 -5.17 43.69
CA ASP A 669 -23.45 -6.16 43.40
C ASP A 669 -23.58 -6.76 41.99
N ARG A 670 -24.82 -6.93 41.52
CA ARG A 670 -25.11 -7.40 40.16
C ARG A 670 -24.73 -6.37 39.11
N THR A 671 -25.02 -5.09 39.35
CA THR A 671 -24.63 -3.99 38.46
C THR A 671 -23.11 -3.81 38.44
N GLU A 672 -22.45 -3.90 39.59
CA GLU A 672 -20.99 -3.85 39.71
C GLU A 672 -20.32 -4.92 38.86
N SER A 673 -20.74 -6.19 39.04
CA SER A 673 -20.23 -7.34 38.30
C SER A 673 -20.49 -7.24 36.80
N PHE A 674 -21.65 -6.70 36.40
CA PHE A 674 -21.97 -6.47 34.99
C PHE A 674 -21.06 -5.42 34.35
N VAL A 675 -20.86 -4.27 35.01
CA VAL A 675 -20.02 -3.18 34.51
C VAL A 675 -18.56 -3.62 34.40
N THR A 676 -18.04 -4.31 35.42
CA THR A 676 -16.66 -4.86 35.37
C THR A 676 -16.50 -5.87 34.24
N ASN A 677 -17.40 -6.85 34.13
CA ASN A 677 -17.33 -7.88 33.08
C ASN A 677 -17.47 -7.27 31.67
N ARG A 678 -18.36 -6.28 31.50
CA ARG A 678 -18.48 -5.52 30.23
C ARG A 678 -17.18 -4.82 29.87
N ARG A 679 -16.54 -4.14 30.82
CA ARG A 679 -15.29 -3.39 30.57
C ARG A 679 -14.12 -4.32 30.25
N MET A 680 -14.00 -5.43 30.97
CA MET A 680 -13.00 -6.48 30.69
C MET A 680 -13.22 -7.10 29.30
N LEU A 681 -14.47 -7.35 28.91
CA LEU A 681 -14.78 -7.90 27.60
C LEU A 681 -14.44 -6.94 26.47
N LEU A 682 -14.83 -5.66 26.59
CA LEU A 682 -14.49 -4.64 25.59
C LEU A 682 -12.97 -4.51 25.44
N SER A 683 -12.23 -4.57 26.56
CA SER A 683 -10.76 -4.55 26.56
C SER A 683 -10.15 -5.81 25.94
N SER A 684 -10.76 -6.99 26.14
CA SER A 684 -10.35 -8.23 25.50
C SER A 684 -10.60 -8.24 23.99
N SER A 685 -11.74 -7.71 23.53
CA SER A 685 -12.04 -7.57 22.10
C SER A 685 -11.07 -6.61 21.41
N ASP A 686 -10.76 -5.50 22.06
CA ASP A 686 -9.76 -4.52 21.61
C ASP A 686 -8.34 -5.12 21.56
N ALA A 687 -7.95 -5.93 22.56
CA ALA A 687 -6.71 -6.69 22.53
C ALA A 687 -6.67 -7.70 21.36
N PHE A 688 -7.75 -8.47 21.14
CA PHE A 688 -7.81 -9.39 20.01
C PHE A 688 -7.74 -8.65 18.67
N GLY A 689 -8.41 -7.51 18.54
CA GLY A 689 -8.32 -6.64 17.38
C GLY A 689 -6.88 -6.21 17.08
N ARG A 690 -6.16 -5.69 18.09
CA ARG A 690 -4.74 -5.36 17.98
C ARG A 690 -3.88 -6.55 17.54
N LEU A 691 -4.14 -7.74 18.10
CA LEU A 691 -3.42 -8.95 17.71
C LEU A 691 -3.68 -9.32 16.24
N MET A 692 -4.88 -9.09 15.72
CA MET A 692 -5.18 -9.29 14.30
C MET A 692 -4.38 -8.32 13.40
N PHE A 693 -4.31 -7.04 13.79
CA PHE A 693 -3.50 -6.03 13.08
C PHE A 693 -2.00 -6.31 13.11
N SER A 694 -1.52 -6.97 14.17
CA SER A 694 -0.10 -7.32 14.29
C SER A 694 0.40 -8.16 13.11
N TYR A 695 -0.48 -8.88 12.39
CA TYR A 695 -0.08 -9.58 11.16
C TYR A 695 0.51 -8.64 10.10
N LYS A 696 -0.04 -7.44 9.94
CA LYS A 696 0.50 -6.42 9.04
C LYS A 696 1.89 -6.00 9.50
N GLU A 697 2.04 -5.70 10.78
CA GLU A 697 3.33 -5.29 11.38
C GLU A 697 4.39 -6.39 11.26
N ILE A 698 4.02 -7.66 11.50
CA ILE A 698 4.89 -8.82 11.30
C ILE A 698 5.28 -8.95 9.82
N SER A 699 4.33 -8.73 8.90
CA SER A 699 4.60 -8.79 7.46
C SER A 699 5.54 -7.67 7.01
N GLU A 700 5.37 -6.45 7.53
CA GLU A 700 6.27 -5.32 7.29
C GLU A 700 7.66 -5.61 7.85
N LEU A 701 7.75 -6.10 9.10
CA LEU A 701 9.01 -6.54 9.71
C LEU A 701 9.67 -7.64 8.90
N ALA A 702 8.92 -8.61 8.38
CA ALA A 702 9.45 -9.67 7.51
C ALA A 702 10.05 -9.10 6.23
N GLY A 703 9.40 -8.09 5.63
CA GLY A 703 9.93 -7.34 4.51
C GLY A 703 11.29 -6.70 4.82
N TYR A 704 11.39 -5.93 5.91
CA TYR A 704 12.63 -5.29 6.33
C TYR A 704 13.72 -6.31 6.71
N THR A 705 13.35 -7.35 7.46
CA THR A 705 14.24 -8.45 7.87
C THR A 705 14.85 -9.14 6.66
N SER A 706 14.03 -9.43 5.64
CA SER A 706 14.53 -10.04 4.40
C SER A 706 15.54 -9.14 3.72
N ARG A 707 15.25 -7.84 3.55
CA ARG A 707 16.15 -6.92 2.84
C ARG A 707 17.46 -6.69 3.60
N VAL A 708 17.41 -6.49 4.91
CA VAL A 708 18.60 -6.30 5.75
C VAL A 708 19.42 -7.60 5.84
N SER A 709 18.79 -8.77 5.96
CA SER A 709 19.52 -10.05 5.96
C SER A 709 20.17 -10.32 4.62
N SER A 710 19.48 -10.05 3.50
CA SER A 710 20.06 -10.17 2.16
C SER A 710 21.25 -9.23 1.97
N LEU A 711 21.19 -7.99 2.50
CA LEU A 711 22.35 -7.10 2.52
C LEU A 711 23.53 -7.73 3.25
N LEU A 712 23.31 -8.23 4.47
CA LEU A 712 24.38 -8.86 5.25
C LEU A 712 24.94 -10.11 4.58
N GLU A 713 24.08 -10.95 3.97
CA GLU A 713 24.48 -12.16 3.22
C GLU A 713 25.34 -11.81 2.01
N VAL A 714 24.88 -10.87 1.17
CA VAL A 714 25.67 -10.40 0.01
C VAL A 714 27.01 -9.84 0.48
N MET A 715 27.05 -9.08 1.56
CA MET A 715 28.31 -8.59 2.11
C MET A 715 29.23 -9.72 2.63
N ASP A 716 28.68 -10.82 3.18
CA ASP A 716 29.51 -11.98 3.58
C ASP A 716 30.08 -12.67 2.35
N ASP A 717 29.23 -12.88 1.34
CA ASP A 717 29.62 -13.50 0.08
C ASP A 717 30.72 -12.69 -0.62
N LEU A 718 30.59 -11.37 -0.67
CA LEU A 718 31.60 -10.50 -1.29
C LEU A 718 32.93 -10.52 -0.55
N VAL A 719 32.91 -10.54 0.79
CA VAL A 719 34.12 -10.71 1.61
C VAL A 719 34.75 -12.10 1.39
N ALA A 720 33.93 -13.13 1.16
CA ALA A 720 34.40 -14.45 0.75
C ALA A 720 34.88 -14.51 -0.72
N GLY A 721 34.71 -13.43 -1.49
CA GLY A 721 35.11 -13.32 -2.90
C GLY A 721 34.08 -13.86 -3.89
N HIS A 722 32.84 -14.13 -3.47
CA HIS A 722 31.76 -14.64 -4.31
C HIS A 722 30.93 -13.48 -4.87
N PHE A 723 30.94 -13.33 -6.20
CA PHE A 723 30.26 -12.25 -6.92
C PHE A 723 29.16 -12.83 -7.81
N GLU A 724 27.94 -12.28 -7.76
CA GLU A 724 26.85 -12.65 -8.68
C GLU A 724 26.47 -11.45 -9.56
N LYS A 725 26.94 -11.46 -10.82
CA LYS A 725 26.54 -10.47 -11.81
C LYS A 725 25.66 -11.07 -12.90
N LYS A 726 24.61 -10.35 -13.31
CA LYS A 726 23.81 -10.75 -14.46
C LYS A 726 24.56 -10.37 -15.73
N LEU A 727 25.09 -11.37 -16.42
CA LEU A 727 25.83 -11.19 -17.66
C LEU A 727 24.91 -10.62 -18.74
N VAL A 728 25.22 -9.41 -19.24
CA VAL A 728 24.48 -8.75 -20.32
C VAL A 728 25.30 -8.90 -21.60
N SER A 729 25.02 -9.97 -22.34
CA SER A 729 25.55 -10.40 -23.67
C SER A 729 27.02 -10.86 -23.79
N SER A 730 27.25 -11.77 -24.76
CA SER A 730 28.50 -12.42 -25.22
C SER A 730 29.23 -13.40 -24.29
N ALA A 731 28.60 -13.88 -23.22
CA ALA A 731 29.09 -15.06 -22.48
C ALA A 731 28.44 -16.38 -22.96
N SER A 732 27.98 -16.44 -24.21
CA SER A 732 27.33 -17.63 -24.80
C SER A 732 28.31 -18.69 -25.32
N THR A 733 29.61 -18.49 -25.16
CA THR A 733 30.63 -19.51 -25.42
C THR A 733 31.08 -20.15 -24.11
N GLU A 734 31.08 -21.49 -24.06
CA GLU A 734 31.55 -22.28 -22.92
C GLU A 734 32.97 -21.88 -22.45
N GLU A 735 33.81 -21.38 -23.37
CA GLU A 735 35.16 -20.85 -23.07
C GLU A 735 35.17 -19.62 -22.15
N ASN A 736 34.25 -18.66 -22.34
CA ASN A 736 34.21 -17.44 -21.50
C ASN A 736 33.69 -17.75 -20.08
N ALA A 737 32.78 -18.72 -19.96
CA ALA A 737 32.31 -19.22 -18.67
C ALA A 737 33.41 -19.97 -17.90
N ALA A 738 34.27 -20.71 -18.60
CA ALA A 738 35.42 -21.37 -17.98
C ALA A 738 36.43 -20.37 -17.40
N VAL A 739 36.72 -19.26 -18.10
CA VAL A 739 37.57 -18.18 -17.58
C VAL A 739 36.97 -17.54 -16.33
N LEU A 740 35.66 -17.27 -16.31
CA LEU A 740 34.97 -16.70 -15.16
C LEU A 740 34.90 -17.63 -13.93
N SER A 741 35.01 -18.95 -14.14
CA SER A 741 35.06 -19.94 -13.06
C SER A 741 36.44 -20.07 -12.40
N GLY A 742 37.49 -19.63 -13.09
CA GLY A 742 38.85 -19.65 -12.58
C GLY A 742 39.06 -18.63 -11.45
N ARG A 743 40.02 -18.92 -10.57
CA ARG A 743 40.54 -17.98 -9.58
C ARG A 743 42.05 -17.93 -9.73
N GLY A 744 42.59 -16.75 -10.00
CA GLY A 744 44.03 -16.51 -10.02
C GLY A 744 44.60 -16.31 -8.63
N VAL A 745 45.93 -16.26 -8.55
CA VAL A 745 46.67 -16.10 -7.28
C VAL A 745 47.24 -14.69 -7.19
N ILE A 746 47.05 -14.04 -6.04
CA ILE A 746 47.70 -12.76 -5.71
C ILE A 746 48.86 -13.04 -4.76
N GLN A 747 50.07 -12.63 -5.12
CA GLN A 747 51.27 -12.75 -4.30
C GLN A 747 51.82 -11.37 -3.93
N GLU A 748 52.33 -11.23 -2.72
CA GLU A 748 53.05 -10.00 -2.34
C GLU A 748 54.50 -10.06 -2.82
N GLY A 749 54.98 -8.97 -3.41
CA GLY A 749 56.36 -8.86 -3.88
C GLY A 749 56.80 -7.41 -4.14
N PRO A 750 58.11 -7.15 -4.27
CA PRO A 750 58.63 -5.78 -4.44
C PRO A 750 58.38 -5.18 -5.84
N SER A 751 57.99 -5.99 -6.82
CA SER A 751 57.72 -5.61 -8.21
C SER A 751 56.27 -5.90 -8.58
N ILE A 752 55.79 -5.26 -9.65
CA ILE A 752 54.48 -5.54 -10.23
C ILE A 752 54.69 -6.51 -11.40
N GLU A 753 54.11 -7.70 -11.31
CA GLU A 753 54.24 -8.76 -12.30
C GLU A 753 52.89 -9.41 -12.56
N PHE A 754 52.54 -9.52 -13.83
CA PHE A 754 51.37 -10.25 -14.32
C PHE A 754 51.90 -11.47 -15.08
N THR A 755 51.33 -12.65 -14.79
CA THR A 755 51.66 -13.91 -15.47
C THR A 755 50.39 -14.60 -15.92
N ASP A 756 50.13 -14.58 -17.23
CA ASP A 756 48.97 -15.19 -17.90
C ASP A 756 47.62 -14.76 -17.31
N VAL A 757 47.49 -13.48 -16.94
CA VAL A 757 46.30 -12.95 -16.27
C VAL A 757 45.26 -12.52 -17.30
N PRO A 758 44.04 -13.11 -17.32
CA PRO A 758 42.95 -12.62 -18.15
C PRO A 758 42.37 -11.32 -17.58
N ILE A 759 42.16 -10.33 -18.44
CA ILE A 759 41.47 -9.09 -18.09
C ILE A 759 40.01 -9.23 -18.52
N VAL A 760 39.11 -9.40 -17.56
CA VAL A 760 37.69 -9.62 -17.80
C VAL A 760 36.88 -8.45 -17.22
N SER A 761 35.97 -7.89 -18.01
CA SER A 761 35.04 -6.86 -17.55
C SER A 761 34.06 -7.46 -16.54
N PRO A 762 33.52 -6.69 -15.59
CA PRO A 762 32.44 -7.14 -14.71
C PRO A 762 31.26 -7.69 -15.50
N ASN A 763 31.00 -7.17 -16.70
CA ASN A 763 29.89 -7.60 -17.55
C ASN A 763 30.14 -8.97 -18.22
N GLY A 764 31.36 -9.52 -18.09
CA GLY A 764 31.75 -10.83 -18.60
C GLY A 764 32.59 -10.80 -19.87
N ASP A 765 32.93 -9.62 -20.39
CA ASP A 765 33.71 -9.49 -21.63
C ASP A 765 35.19 -9.74 -21.36
N VAL A 766 35.78 -10.70 -22.08
CA VAL A 766 37.22 -10.92 -22.03
C VAL A 766 37.91 -9.85 -22.88
N LEU A 767 38.49 -8.85 -22.21
CA LEU A 767 39.20 -7.73 -22.85
C LEU A 767 40.60 -8.15 -23.30
N VAL A 768 41.27 -9.01 -22.52
CA VAL A 768 42.58 -9.57 -22.84
C VAL A 768 42.64 -11.00 -22.32
N ARG A 769 43.07 -11.96 -23.15
CA ARG A 769 43.04 -13.38 -22.77
C ARG A 769 44.13 -13.77 -21.76
N LYS A 770 45.37 -13.31 -21.97
CA LYS A 770 46.54 -13.66 -21.14
C LYS A 770 47.55 -12.52 -21.14
N LEU A 771 47.46 -11.64 -20.16
CA LEU A 771 48.38 -10.52 -20.00
C LEU A 771 49.58 -10.92 -19.14
N SER A 772 50.79 -10.70 -19.65
CA SER A 772 52.05 -10.99 -18.98
C SER A 772 53.04 -9.83 -19.14
N PHE A 773 53.46 -9.22 -18.04
CA PHE A 773 54.48 -8.16 -18.02
C PHE A 773 55.07 -7.97 -16.62
N THR A 774 56.27 -7.37 -16.55
CA THR A 774 56.99 -7.14 -15.28
C THR A 774 57.58 -5.73 -15.20
N VAL A 775 57.30 -5.04 -14.10
CA VAL A 775 57.77 -3.69 -13.76
C VAL A 775 58.52 -3.73 -12.44
N HIS A 776 59.82 -3.43 -12.46
CA HIS A 776 60.63 -3.30 -11.26
C HIS A 776 60.60 -1.86 -10.73
N PRO A 777 60.91 -1.63 -9.45
CA PRO A 777 61.09 -0.28 -8.93
C PRO A 777 62.10 0.51 -9.79
N GLY A 778 61.72 1.71 -10.23
CA GLY A 778 62.49 2.56 -11.15
C GLY A 778 62.16 2.39 -12.63
N ASP A 779 61.45 1.32 -13.02
CA ASP A 779 60.95 1.14 -14.39
C ASP A 779 59.65 1.95 -14.59
N HIS A 780 59.73 3.11 -15.27
CA HIS A 780 58.52 3.88 -15.58
C HIS A 780 57.85 3.29 -16.83
N LEU A 781 56.60 2.86 -16.67
CA LEU A 781 55.80 2.20 -17.71
C LEU A 781 54.73 3.16 -18.26
N LEU A 782 54.72 3.34 -19.58
CA LEU A 782 53.63 3.99 -20.29
C LEU A 782 52.64 2.95 -20.82
N ILE A 783 51.35 3.17 -20.63
CA ILE A 783 50.28 2.29 -21.10
C ILE A 783 49.44 3.03 -22.13
N VAL A 784 49.34 2.46 -23.34
CA VAL A 784 48.63 3.06 -24.49
C VAL A 784 47.71 2.04 -25.15
N GLY A 785 46.69 2.52 -25.86
CA GLY A 785 45.80 1.67 -26.66
C GLY A 785 44.40 2.27 -26.80
N PRO A 786 43.54 1.73 -27.67
CA PRO A 786 42.21 2.28 -27.92
C PRO A 786 41.31 2.39 -26.68
N ASN A 787 40.24 3.19 -26.75
CA ASN A 787 39.25 3.23 -25.68
C ASN A 787 38.53 1.88 -25.54
N GLY A 788 38.28 1.45 -24.30
CA GLY A 788 37.60 0.18 -24.03
C GLY A 788 38.47 -1.09 -24.09
N CYS A 789 39.77 -1.00 -24.41
CA CYS A 789 40.65 -2.19 -24.53
C CYS A 789 41.11 -2.80 -23.18
N GLY A 790 40.71 -2.24 -22.04
CA GLY A 790 41.03 -2.77 -20.71
C GLY A 790 42.16 -2.07 -19.92
N LYS A 791 42.63 -0.90 -20.35
CA LYS A 791 43.65 -0.10 -19.63
C LYS A 791 43.27 0.18 -18.15
N SER A 792 42.10 0.78 -17.92
CA SER A 792 41.63 1.04 -16.55
C SER A 792 41.23 -0.26 -15.83
N SER A 793 40.85 -1.31 -16.56
CA SER A 793 40.54 -2.63 -15.99
C SER A 793 41.78 -3.29 -15.37
N LEU A 794 42.94 -3.18 -16.03
CA LEU A 794 44.23 -3.61 -15.49
C LEU A 794 44.49 -2.97 -14.11
N PHE A 795 44.24 -1.67 -13.99
CA PHE A 795 44.44 -0.97 -12.73
C PHE A 795 43.44 -1.35 -11.65
N ARG A 796 42.19 -1.66 -12.02
CA ARG A 796 41.21 -2.18 -11.06
C ARG A 796 41.63 -3.54 -10.51
N ILE A 797 42.27 -4.39 -11.31
CA ILE A 797 42.87 -5.65 -10.82
C ILE A 797 44.06 -5.37 -9.90
N LEU A 798 44.99 -4.50 -10.31
CA LEU A 798 46.16 -4.14 -9.51
C LEU A 798 45.78 -3.49 -8.15
N GLY A 799 44.76 -2.64 -8.17
CA GLY A 799 44.18 -1.99 -6.99
C GLY A 799 43.25 -2.88 -6.18
N GLY A 800 43.11 -4.17 -6.50
CA GLY A 800 42.27 -5.12 -5.77
C GLY A 800 40.77 -4.85 -5.85
N LEU A 801 40.34 -3.96 -6.75
CA LEU A 801 38.93 -3.65 -6.98
C LEU A 801 38.24 -4.76 -7.77
N TRP A 802 38.93 -5.40 -8.74
CA TRP A 802 38.41 -6.51 -9.53
C TRP A 802 39.12 -7.82 -9.16
N PRO A 803 38.40 -8.96 -9.08
CA PRO A 803 39.02 -10.24 -8.80
C PRO A 803 39.89 -10.71 -9.96
N VAL A 804 40.91 -11.52 -9.63
CA VAL A 804 41.75 -12.19 -10.63
C VAL A 804 41.10 -13.52 -11.01
N TYR A 805 40.68 -13.66 -12.27
CA TYR A 805 40.01 -14.87 -12.77
C TYR A 805 40.98 -15.97 -13.24
N GLY A 806 42.27 -15.67 -13.37
CA GLY A 806 43.28 -16.65 -13.75
C GLY A 806 44.68 -16.07 -13.72
N GLY A 807 45.70 -16.92 -13.86
CA GLY A 807 47.10 -16.50 -13.80
C GLY A 807 47.54 -16.07 -12.40
N THR A 808 48.70 -15.40 -12.34
CA THR A 808 49.29 -14.89 -11.09
C THR A 808 49.55 -13.39 -11.20
N VAL A 809 49.12 -12.63 -10.18
CA VAL A 809 49.47 -11.21 -10.02
C VAL A 809 50.37 -11.08 -8.80
N LYS A 810 51.61 -10.67 -9.00
CA LYS A 810 52.52 -10.31 -7.91
C LYS A 810 52.58 -8.79 -7.81
N LYS A 811 52.33 -8.24 -6.62
CA LYS A 811 52.31 -6.79 -6.41
C LYS A 811 52.83 -6.39 -5.02
N PRO A 812 53.32 -5.15 -4.85
CA PRO A 812 53.62 -4.60 -3.55
C PRO A 812 52.39 -4.52 -2.63
N ARG A 813 52.65 -4.28 -1.34
CA ARG A 813 51.61 -3.98 -0.36
C ARG A 813 50.80 -2.76 -0.81
N PHE A 814 49.54 -2.71 -0.44
CA PHE A 814 48.65 -1.61 -0.83
C PHE A 814 49.17 -0.24 -0.41
N GLU A 815 49.86 -0.14 0.73
CA GLU A 815 50.47 1.11 1.23
C GLU A 815 51.62 1.63 0.33
N ASP A 816 52.25 0.76 -0.45
CA ASP A 816 53.35 1.11 -1.35
C ASP A 816 52.87 1.60 -2.73
N ILE A 817 51.56 1.46 -3.02
CA ILE A 817 50.94 1.80 -4.31
C ILE A 817 49.93 2.92 -4.11
N PHE A 818 50.09 4.03 -4.83
CA PHE A 818 49.12 5.13 -4.83
C PHE A 818 48.44 5.25 -6.19
N TYR A 819 47.12 5.41 -6.19
CA TYR A 819 46.32 5.49 -7.41
C TYR A 819 45.75 6.89 -7.60
N ILE A 820 45.97 7.47 -8.78
CA ILE A 820 45.33 8.70 -9.23
C ILE A 820 44.33 8.34 -10.34
N PRO A 821 43.01 8.38 -10.07
CA PRO A 821 41.99 8.13 -11.07
C PRO A 821 41.92 9.24 -12.12
N GLN A 822 41.35 8.94 -13.29
CA GLN A 822 41.04 9.90 -14.35
C GLN A 822 40.21 11.09 -13.86
N ARG A 823 39.23 10.82 -12.98
CA ARG A 823 38.45 11.85 -12.27
C ARG A 823 38.89 11.87 -10.80
N PRO A 824 39.66 12.88 -10.35
CA PRO A 824 40.06 12.99 -8.96
C PRO A 824 38.87 13.03 -8.01
N TYR A 825 38.90 12.18 -6.97
CA TYR A 825 37.93 12.26 -5.88
C TYR A 825 38.32 13.39 -4.92
N LEU A 826 37.38 14.28 -4.56
CA LEU A 826 37.59 15.28 -3.52
C LEU A 826 36.70 14.92 -2.32
N SER A 827 37.31 14.85 -1.15
CA SER A 827 36.61 14.46 0.07
C SER A 827 35.71 15.59 0.58
N ARG A 828 34.64 15.27 1.31
CA ARG A 828 33.91 16.29 2.09
C ARG A 828 34.73 16.59 3.34
N GLY A 829 35.39 17.75 3.37
CA GLY A 829 36.33 18.13 4.42
C GLY A 829 37.16 19.34 4.04
N SER A 830 38.10 19.72 4.89
CA SER A 830 38.87 20.96 4.70
C SER A 830 39.87 20.90 3.55
N LEU A 831 40.41 22.05 3.10
CA LEU A 831 41.47 22.10 2.09
C LEU A 831 42.68 21.23 2.49
N ARG A 832 43.04 21.26 3.78
CA ARG A 832 44.09 20.40 4.34
C ARG A 832 43.79 18.92 4.11
N GLN A 833 42.55 18.49 4.43
CA GLN A 833 42.10 17.12 4.22
C GLN A 833 42.12 16.72 2.74
N GLN A 834 41.93 17.67 1.81
CA GLN A 834 42.10 17.40 0.39
C GLN A 834 43.53 17.00 0.04
N VAL A 835 44.57 17.55 0.66
CA VAL A 835 45.97 17.22 0.29
C VAL A 835 46.46 15.95 0.98
N ILE A 836 46.00 15.68 2.20
CA ILE A 836 46.50 14.54 3.00
C ILE A 836 45.72 13.24 2.76
N TYR A 837 44.51 13.29 2.18
CA TYR A 837 43.70 12.11 1.90
C TYR A 837 44.52 10.98 1.21
N PRO A 838 44.42 9.70 1.65
CA PRO A 838 43.45 9.14 2.60
C PRO A 838 43.78 9.30 4.09
N ASP A 839 44.87 9.97 4.47
CA ASP A 839 45.16 10.25 5.88
C ASP A 839 44.16 11.25 6.47
N GLY A 840 43.94 11.17 7.79
CA GLY A 840 43.33 12.24 8.56
C GLY A 840 44.37 13.17 9.18
N VAL A 841 43.87 14.19 9.89
CA VAL A 841 44.73 15.18 10.58
C VAL A 841 45.56 14.54 11.69
N ARG A 842 45.07 13.45 12.30
CA ARG A 842 45.80 12.72 13.35
C ARG A 842 47.03 12.02 12.78
N GLU A 843 46.87 11.38 11.62
CA GLU A 843 47.92 10.68 10.89
C GLU A 843 48.97 11.67 10.36
N MET A 844 48.54 12.81 9.80
CA MET A 844 49.46 13.89 9.40
C MET A 844 50.34 14.36 10.56
N ARG A 845 49.75 14.58 11.74
CA ARG A 845 50.48 14.96 12.96
C ARG A 845 51.43 13.85 13.41
N ALA A 846 51.01 12.59 13.33
CA ALA A 846 51.86 11.44 13.65
C ALA A 846 53.06 11.31 12.69
N LYS A 847 52.90 11.68 11.42
CA LYS A 847 53.99 11.77 10.43
C LYS A 847 54.91 12.99 10.63
N GLY A 848 54.56 13.92 11.53
CA GLY A 848 55.33 15.13 11.79
C GLY A 848 55.29 16.17 10.67
N ILE A 849 54.31 16.07 9.76
CA ILE A 849 54.18 16.98 8.61
C ILE A 849 53.40 18.22 9.06
N THR A 850 53.90 19.40 8.71
CA THR A 850 53.27 20.68 9.09
C THR A 850 52.55 21.35 7.91
N ASP A 851 51.69 22.33 8.20
CA ASP A 851 51.02 23.14 7.16
C ASP A 851 52.03 23.86 6.26
N ALA A 852 53.22 24.20 6.77
CA ALA A 852 54.29 24.78 5.97
C ALA A 852 54.86 23.79 4.93
N ASP A 853 54.88 22.50 5.25
CA ASP A 853 55.30 21.46 4.31
C ASP A 853 54.24 21.19 3.25
N LEU A 854 52.95 21.22 3.64
CA LEU A 854 51.84 21.18 2.69
C LEU A 854 51.87 22.40 1.75
N TYR A 855 52.18 23.59 2.27
CA TYR A 855 52.32 24.79 1.46
C TYR A 855 53.44 24.63 0.42
N LYS A 856 54.62 24.12 0.81
CA LYS A 856 55.71 23.82 -0.14
C LYS A 856 55.26 22.85 -1.23
N ILE A 857 54.50 21.81 -0.88
CA ILE A 857 53.95 20.86 -1.86
C ILE A 857 53.01 21.57 -2.84
N LEU A 858 52.09 22.41 -2.33
CA LEU A 858 51.18 23.19 -3.18
C LEU A 858 51.92 24.24 -4.04
N SER A 859 53.04 24.78 -3.58
CA SER A 859 53.89 25.67 -4.37
C SER A 859 54.52 24.94 -5.56
N ILE A 860 54.95 23.68 -5.40
CA ILE A 860 55.53 22.87 -6.50
C ILE A 860 54.52 22.67 -7.64
N VAL A 861 53.25 22.44 -7.31
CA VAL A 861 52.17 22.28 -8.30
C VAL A 861 51.50 23.61 -8.68
N GLU A 862 52.06 24.74 -8.27
CA GLU A 862 51.61 26.11 -8.57
C GLU A 862 50.14 26.38 -8.20
N ILE A 863 49.70 25.90 -7.04
CA ILE A 863 48.33 26.12 -6.50
C ILE A 863 48.33 26.61 -5.06
N ALA A 864 49.46 27.15 -4.57
CA ALA A 864 49.58 27.68 -3.22
C ALA A 864 48.56 28.79 -2.91
N SER A 865 48.16 29.58 -3.92
CA SER A 865 47.16 30.65 -3.78
C SER A 865 45.76 30.17 -3.40
N VAL A 866 45.47 28.86 -3.51
CA VAL A 866 44.21 28.29 -3.01
C VAL A 866 44.11 28.42 -1.48
N VAL A 867 45.24 28.47 -0.78
CA VAL A 867 45.30 28.67 0.68
C VAL A 867 44.96 30.11 1.08
N ASP A 868 45.08 31.08 0.18
CA ASP A 868 44.78 32.50 0.46
C ASP A 868 43.26 32.80 0.48
N ARG A 869 42.44 31.80 0.16
CA ARG A 869 40.98 31.90 0.18
C ARG A 869 40.45 32.05 1.62
N PRO A 870 39.24 32.62 1.81
CA PRO A 870 38.61 32.69 3.13
C PRO A 870 38.58 31.32 3.82
N GLY A 871 39.07 31.26 5.06
CA GLY A 871 39.19 30.01 5.85
C GLY A 871 40.49 29.23 5.66
N GLY A 872 41.30 29.55 4.64
CA GLY A 872 42.61 28.95 4.39
C GLY A 872 42.62 27.42 4.39
N TRP A 873 43.48 26.80 5.20
CA TRP A 873 43.59 25.34 5.31
C TRP A 873 42.36 24.65 5.92
N ASP A 874 41.58 25.39 6.70
CA ASP A 874 40.39 24.93 7.42
C ASP A 874 39.10 25.33 6.69
N ALA A 875 39.20 25.95 5.51
CA ALA A 875 38.06 26.20 4.65
C ALA A 875 37.37 24.87 4.31
N GLU A 876 36.03 24.84 4.38
CA GLU A 876 35.21 23.71 3.96
C GLU A 876 34.22 24.20 2.90
N GLU A 877 34.38 23.72 1.68
CA GLU A 877 33.49 24.03 0.55
C GLU A 877 33.20 22.76 -0.25
N GLU A 878 32.23 22.81 -1.17
CA GLU A 878 32.01 21.74 -2.15
C GLU A 878 33.10 21.84 -3.23
N TRP A 879 34.27 21.30 -2.90
CA TRP A 879 35.51 21.43 -3.69
C TRP A 879 35.38 21.01 -5.15
N ARG A 880 34.42 20.12 -5.45
CA ARG A 880 34.14 19.66 -6.81
C ARG A 880 33.66 20.79 -7.72
N ASP A 881 32.86 21.71 -7.19
CA ASP A 881 32.26 22.81 -7.97
C ASP A 881 33.17 24.04 -7.97
N VAL A 882 33.97 24.19 -6.92
CA VAL A 882 34.83 25.35 -6.67
C VAL A 882 36.17 25.28 -7.41
N LEU A 883 36.68 24.07 -7.67
CA LEU A 883 37.96 23.84 -8.32
C LEU A 883 37.77 23.36 -9.75
N SER A 884 38.41 24.03 -10.71
CA SER A 884 38.44 23.56 -12.10
C SER A 884 39.17 22.22 -12.24
N GLY A 885 38.83 21.42 -13.26
CA GLY A 885 39.41 20.09 -13.45
C GLY A 885 40.95 20.05 -13.45
N GLY A 886 41.61 21.07 -14.02
CA GLY A 886 43.07 21.21 -13.96
C GLY A 886 43.61 21.41 -12.54
N LEU A 887 42.92 22.18 -11.68
CA LEU A 887 43.27 22.35 -10.27
C LEU A 887 43.02 21.05 -9.48
N GLN A 888 41.95 20.32 -9.79
CA GLN A 888 41.66 19.03 -9.16
C GLN A 888 42.77 18.00 -9.45
N GLN A 889 43.27 17.94 -10.70
CA GLN A 889 44.41 17.11 -11.09
C GLN A 889 45.71 17.52 -10.36
N ARG A 890 45.95 18.83 -10.21
CA ARG A 890 47.09 19.35 -9.43
C ARG A 890 47.02 18.96 -7.95
N ILE A 891 45.85 19.01 -7.33
CA ILE A 891 45.64 18.55 -5.95
C ILE A 891 45.87 17.04 -5.84
N ALA A 892 45.41 16.26 -6.82
CA ALA A 892 45.67 14.81 -6.83
C ALA A 892 47.19 14.52 -6.88
N MET A 893 47.96 15.29 -7.64
CA MET A 893 49.41 15.19 -7.66
C MET A 893 50.06 15.68 -6.35
N ALA A 894 49.54 16.73 -5.73
CA ALA A 894 49.98 17.17 -4.40
C ALA A 894 49.81 16.04 -3.35
N ARG A 895 48.70 15.27 -3.41
CA ARG A 895 48.52 14.07 -2.57
C ARG A 895 49.61 13.04 -2.80
N LEU A 896 49.97 12.79 -4.06
CA LEU A 896 51.05 11.86 -4.38
C LEU A 896 52.38 12.29 -3.73
N PHE A 897 52.68 13.59 -3.77
CA PHE A 897 53.90 14.15 -3.18
C PHE A 897 53.91 14.12 -1.65
N TYR A 898 52.74 14.23 -1.02
CA TYR A 898 52.57 14.05 0.42
C TYR A 898 52.83 12.59 0.83
N HIS A 899 52.27 11.62 0.11
CA HIS A 899 52.35 10.20 0.48
C HIS A 899 53.68 9.52 0.09
N ARG A 900 54.36 9.99 -0.97
CA ARG A 900 55.65 9.45 -1.45
C ARG A 900 55.66 7.91 -1.60
N PRO A 901 54.73 7.33 -2.38
CA PRO A 901 54.65 5.88 -2.57
C PRO A 901 55.83 5.34 -3.41
N LYS A 902 56.05 4.03 -3.37
CA LYS A 902 57.03 3.36 -4.24
C LYS A 902 56.54 3.26 -5.68
N PHE A 903 55.23 3.04 -5.87
CA PHE A 903 54.57 3.00 -7.17
C PHE A 903 53.41 3.99 -7.21
N ALA A 904 53.31 4.74 -8.31
CA ALA A 904 52.17 5.58 -8.62
C ALA A 904 51.51 5.10 -9.92
N ILE A 905 50.21 4.93 -9.87
CA ILE A 905 49.39 4.62 -11.03
C ILE A 905 48.64 5.90 -11.42
N LEU A 906 48.88 6.38 -12.63
CA LEU A 906 48.40 7.66 -13.13
C LEU A 906 47.48 7.40 -14.32
N ASP A 907 46.15 7.48 -14.12
CA ASP A 907 45.18 7.30 -15.19
C ASP A 907 44.78 8.67 -15.77
N GLU A 908 45.35 9.07 -16.92
CA GLU A 908 45.08 10.34 -17.61
C GLU A 908 45.12 11.60 -16.73
N CYS A 909 45.99 11.63 -15.73
CA CYS A 909 45.98 12.64 -14.67
C CYS A 909 46.49 14.04 -15.07
N THR A 910 46.87 14.26 -16.33
CA THR A 910 47.38 15.56 -16.85
C THR A 910 46.60 16.06 -18.06
N SER A 911 45.45 15.47 -18.38
CA SER A 911 44.63 15.83 -19.55
C SER A 911 44.14 17.29 -19.54
N SER A 912 43.99 17.91 -18.37
CA SER A 912 43.56 19.31 -18.21
C SER A 912 44.69 20.22 -17.69
N VAL A 913 45.95 19.81 -17.86
CA VAL A 913 47.14 20.52 -17.37
C VAL A 913 48.06 20.88 -18.54
N THR A 914 48.68 22.06 -18.45
CA THR A 914 49.64 22.55 -19.45
C THR A 914 50.92 21.70 -19.45
N LEU A 915 51.66 21.72 -20.56
CA LEU A 915 52.88 20.92 -20.72
C LEU A 915 53.99 21.29 -19.71
N GLU A 916 54.04 22.55 -19.29
CA GLU A 916 55.02 23.07 -18.33
C GLU A 916 54.79 22.46 -16.94
N ILE A 917 53.56 22.50 -16.44
CA ILE A 917 53.22 21.91 -15.15
C ILE A 917 53.27 20.37 -15.23
N GLU A 918 52.87 19.76 -16.35
CA GLU A 918 53.04 18.31 -16.57
C GLU A 918 54.52 17.91 -16.40
N LYS A 919 55.46 18.68 -16.96
CA LYS A 919 56.88 18.45 -16.76
C LYS A 919 57.27 18.51 -15.28
N VAL A 920 56.87 19.57 -14.58
CA VAL A 920 57.17 19.74 -13.14
C VAL A 920 56.64 18.56 -12.32
N MET A 921 55.42 18.09 -12.62
CA MET A 921 54.79 16.97 -11.91
C MET A 921 55.58 15.67 -12.05
N TYR A 922 55.89 15.26 -13.28
CA TYR A 922 56.58 14.00 -13.55
C TYR A 922 58.04 14.04 -13.08
N GLU A 923 58.75 15.15 -13.29
CA GLU A 923 60.12 15.30 -12.79
C GLU A 923 60.18 15.25 -11.26
N THR A 924 59.23 15.89 -10.58
CA THR A 924 59.14 15.85 -9.12
C THR A 924 58.85 14.44 -8.61
N ALA A 925 57.88 13.73 -9.21
CA ALA A 925 57.56 12.36 -8.83
C ALA A 925 58.76 11.42 -9.00
N LYS A 926 59.53 11.56 -10.08
CA LYS A 926 60.78 10.81 -10.31
C LYS A 926 61.87 11.16 -9.29
N LYS A 927 62.04 12.44 -8.95
CA LYS A 927 62.98 12.90 -7.90
C LYS A 927 62.65 12.33 -6.52
N LEU A 928 61.37 12.11 -6.23
CA LEU A 928 60.91 11.47 -4.99
C LEU A 928 61.14 9.95 -4.98
N GLY A 929 61.64 9.36 -6.07
CA GLY A 929 61.90 7.92 -6.19
C GLY A 929 60.67 7.07 -6.48
N THR A 930 59.55 7.69 -6.89
CA THR A 930 58.31 6.99 -7.21
C THR A 930 58.35 6.41 -8.62
N THR A 931 58.06 5.12 -8.75
CA THR A 931 57.93 4.42 -10.03
C THR A 931 56.58 4.75 -10.65
N LEU A 932 56.55 5.10 -11.94
CA LEU A 932 55.36 5.67 -12.58
C LEU A 932 54.76 4.68 -13.57
N MET A 933 53.47 4.37 -13.42
CA MET A 933 52.67 3.61 -14.37
C MET A 933 51.56 4.52 -14.92
N THR A 934 51.74 5.01 -16.14
CA THR A 934 50.90 6.08 -16.68
C THR A 934 50.05 5.59 -17.84
N VAL A 935 48.74 5.76 -17.77
CA VAL A 935 47.86 5.68 -18.95
C VAL A 935 47.72 7.07 -19.54
N SER A 936 48.16 7.23 -20.79
CA SER A 936 47.99 8.48 -21.52
C SER A 936 48.22 8.30 -23.01
N HIS A 937 47.53 9.11 -23.81
CA HIS A 937 47.76 9.24 -25.24
C HIS A 937 48.71 10.39 -25.60
N ARG A 938 49.18 11.17 -24.61
CA ARG A 938 50.03 12.35 -24.87
C ARG A 938 51.46 11.95 -25.23
N ARG A 939 51.92 12.40 -26.40
CA ARG A 939 53.31 12.20 -26.89
C ARG A 939 54.35 12.82 -25.94
N SER A 940 54.01 13.93 -25.28
CA SER A 940 54.89 14.64 -24.33
C SER A 940 55.37 13.79 -23.15
N LEU A 941 54.64 12.72 -22.81
CA LEU A 941 54.95 11.85 -21.69
C LEU A 941 55.93 10.74 -22.03
N TRP A 942 56.19 10.48 -23.31
CA TRP A 942 57.06 9.37 -23.74
C TRP A 942 58.47 9.48 -23.16
N LYS A 943 59.04 10.69 -23.10
CA LYS A 943 60.37 10.96 -22.54
C LYS A 943 60.55 10.62 -21.05
N TYR A 944 59.46 10.48 -20.29
CA TYR A 944 59.54 10.15 -18.86
C TYR A 944 59.54 8.63 -18.59
N HIS A 945 59.22 7.81 -19.59
CA HIS A 945 59.00 6.37 -19.47
C HIS A 945 60.04 5.56 -20.24
N GLN A 946 60.49 4.43 -19.70
CA GLN A 946 61.45 3.53 -20.35
C GLN A 946 60.80 2.28 -20.95
N LYS A 947 59.58 1.95 -20.54
CA LYS A 947 58.83 0.79 -21.04
C LYS A 947 57.48 1.23 -21.57
N ILE A 948 56.95 0.49 -22.53
CA ILE A 948 55.61 0.71 -23.08
C ILE A 948 54.81 -0.60 -23.11
N LEU A 949 53.57 -0.53 -22.66
CA LEU A 949 52.54 -1.56 -22.79
C LEU A 949 51.45 -1.03 -23.72
N GLN A 950 51.40 -1.56 -24.94
CA GLN A 950 50.46 -1.14 -25.97
C GLN A 950 49.39 -2.21 -26.20
N PHE A 951 48.13 -1.87 -25.96
CA PHE A 951 46.98 -2.71 -26.30
C PHE A 951 46.54 -2.46 -27.74
N ASP A 952 46.17 -3.52 -28.46
CA ASP A 952 45.70 -3.44 -29.85
C ASP A 952 44.18 -3.19 -30.00
N GLY A 953 43.41 -3.41 -28.93
CA GLY A 953 41.95 -3.30 -28.91
C GLY A 953 41.20 -4.55 -29.42
N GLN A 954 41.90 -5.58 -29.89
CA GLN A 954 41.36 -6.86 -30.36
C GLN A 954 41.71 -8.03 -29.41
N GLY A 955 42.28 -7.73 -28.24
CA GLY A 955 42.60 -8.69 -27.20
C GLY A 955 44.07 -9.09 -27.12
N GLY A 956 44.93 -8.50 -27.95
CA GLY A 956 46.37 -8.60 -27.89
C GLY A 956 47.03 -7.38 -27.25
N TYR A 957 48.32 -7.53 -26.96
CA TYR A 957 49.14 -6.48 -26.39
C TYR A 957 50.61 -6.67 -26.78
N VAL A 958 51.38 -5.60 -26.70
CA VAL A 958 52.83 -5.57 -26.91
C VAL A 958 53.47 -4.91 -25.71
N PHE A 959 54.44 -5.58 -25.10
CA PHE A 959 55.24 -5.04 -23.99
C PHE A 959 56.71 -5.00 -24.38
N THR A 960 57.28 -3.79 -24.50
CA THR A 960 58.66 -3.57 -24.97
C THR A 960 59.32 -2.37 -24.28
N GLY A 961 60.64 -2.23 -24.46
CA GLY A 961 61.35 -0.99 -24.11
C GLY A 961 60.90 0.17 -25.02
N LEU A 962 60.81 1.36 -24.45
CA LEU A 962 60.42 2.59 -25.14
C LEU A 962 61.67 3.44 -25.44
N ASP A 963 62.07 3.44 -26.71
CA ASP A 963 62.95 4.47 -27.25
C ASP A 963 62.09 5.63 -27.76
N TRP A 964 61.92 6.64 -26.91
CA TRP A 964 61.01 7.75 -27.19
C TRP A 964 61.48 8.62 -28.37
N GLU A 965 62.78 8.79 -28.57
CA GLU A 965 63.33 9.61 -29.66
C GLU A 965 63.06 8.94 -31.01
N ARG A 966 63.36 7.65 -31.11
CA ARG A 966 63.09 6.87 -32.31
C ARG A 966 61.59 6.81 -32.58
N ARG A 967 60.76 6.60 -31.55
CA ARG A 967 59.30 6.55 -31.71
C ARG A 967 58.72 7.89 -32.13
N MET A 968 59.22 9.01 -31.60
CA MET A 968 58.76 10.34 -32.02
C MET A 968 59.06 10.58 -33.51
N LYS A 969 60.29 10.28 -33.95
CA LYS A 969 60.68 10.39 -35.37
C LYS A 969 59.82 9.53 -36.29
N LEU A 970 59.56 8.27 -35.91
CA LEU A 970 58.72 7.36 -36.69
C LEU A 970 57.26 7.82 -36.75
N GLU A 971 56.74 8.42 -35.67
CA GLU A 971 55.37 8.94 -35.67
C GLU A 971 55.27 10.24 -36.49
N ASP A 972 56.27 11.11 -36.44
CA ASP A 972 56.34 12.30 -37.29
C ASP A 972 56.45 11.92 -38.78
N GLU A 973 57.28 10.92 -39.11
CA GLU A 973 57.38 10.35 -40.46
C GLU A 973 56.07 9.71 -40.90
N LYS A 974 55.39 8.98 -40.01
CA LYS A 974 54.06 8.42 -40.27
C LYS A 974 53.03 9.53 -40.53
N ASP A 975 52.99 10.57 -39.70
CA ASP A 975 52.06 11.69 -39.87
C ASP A 975 52.33 12.41 -41.21
N GLU A 976 53.59 12.57 -41.60
CA GLU A 976 54.00 13.12 -42.89
C GLU A 976 53.53 12.22 -44.06
N LEU A 977 53.75 10.92 -43.97
CA LEU A 977 53.30 9.94 -44.97
C LEU A 977 51.76 9.89 -45.06
N GLU A 978 51.04 9.97 -43.95
CA GLU A 978 49.57 10.04 -43.93
C GLU A 978 49.07 11.33 -44.59
N LEU A 979 49.74 12.45 -44.37
CA LEU A 979 49.44 13.72 -45.04
C LEU A 979 49.64 13.60 -46.56
N GLN A 980 50.76 13.00 -46.99
CA GLN A 980 51.03 12.74 -48.40
C GLN A 980 50.00 11.78 -49.02
N LEU A 981 49.62 10.71 -48.31
CA LEU A 981 48.62 9.73 -48.74
C LEU A 981 47.24 10.37 -48.95
N ARG A 982 46.85 11.33 -48.09
CA ARG A 982 45.59 12.09 -48.26
C ARG A 982 45.56 12.94 -49.53
N ALA A 983 46.72 13.37 -50.03
CA ALA A 983 46.84 14.14 -51.26
C ALA A 983 46.81 13.27 -52.52
N VAL A 984 47.01 11.94 -52.42
CA VAL A 984 47.07 11.02 -53.56
C VAL A 984 45.81 11.04 -54.44
N PRO A 985 44.57 10.99 -53.92
CA PRO A 985 43.38 11.01 -54.77
C PRO A 985 43.23 12.29 -55.61
N GLU A 986 43.67 13.43 -55.07
CA GLU A 986 43.66 14.70 -55.80
C GLU A 986 44.73 14.73 -56.89
N LEU A 987 45.92 14.20 -56.61
CA LEU A 987 46.99 14.02 -57.59
C LEU A 987 46.58 13.06 -58.70
N GLU A 988 45.94 11.92 -58.38
CA GLU A 988 45.41 10.97 -59.36
C GLU A 988 44.35 11.61 -60.26
N ARG A 989 43.43 12.40 -59.68
CA ARG A 989 42.45 13.18 -60.46
C ARG A 989 43.11 14.19 -61.39
N ARG A 990 44.13 14.91 -60.90
CA ARG A 990 44.90 15.89 -61.68
C ARG A 990 45.64 15.22 -62.84
N VAL A 991 46.24 14.05 -62.60
CA VAL A 991 46.89 13.24 -63.64
C VAL A 991 45.88 12.78 -64.68
N ALA A 992 44.71 12.28 -64.26
CA ALA A 992 43.64 11.86 -65.17
C ALA A 992 43.17 13.03 -66.07
N GLU A 993 42.96 14.22 -65.50
CA GLU A 993 42.59 15.44 -66.24
C GLU A 993 43.67 15.87 -67.24
N LEU A 994 44.94 15.76 -66.88
CA LEU A 994 46.07 16.10 -67.76
C LEU A 994 46.29 15.06 -68.86
N SER A 995 46.02 13.78 -68.59
CA SER A 995 46.13 12.69 -69.57
C SER A 995 44.94 12.56 -70.53
N ALA A 996 43.83 13.23 -70.23
CA ALA A 996 42.67 13.32 -71.11
C ALA A 996 42.74 14.47 -72.14
N ARG A 997 43.78 15.32 -72.04
CA ARG A 997 44.17 16.31 -73.06
C ARG A 997 45.28 15.73 -73.93
#